data_AF-F3P9U0-F1
#
_entry.id   AF-F3P9U0-F1
#
_cell.length_a   1.000
_cell.length_b   1.000
_cell.length_c   1.000
_cell.angle_alpha   90.00
_cell.angle_beta   90.00
_cell.angle_gamma   90.00
#
_symmetry.space_group_name_H-M   'P 1'
#
loop_
_entity.id
_entity.type
_entity.pdbx_description
1 polymer ?
#
loop_
_entity_poly.entity_id
_entity_poly.type
_entity_poly.pdbx_seq_one_letter_code
_entity_poly.pdbx_strand_id
1 'polypeptide(L)'
;MLGAFRRRTMPDLDNDSLYEALLARDARFDGRFFVGVVTTGVYCRPVCRARKPLAANCSFYTTAAEAEQAGFRPCLLCRPELAPGCASVDPSASLARAAARYIERNCGAHGSITDIARHLACSDRHLRRVFEHAYHVRPVEYRQTCRLLLAKSLLTDTGLTVTDVAHAAGFGSLRRFNEVFRHRYRLTPTALRSQARFSRTEGDAVQLRLGYRPPYRWDLMLEFLAHRAIPGVEKVEDDRYARTVRLRFSGRDLTGWVVVSNDAGHNRLAVTVSASLLPVLPVVLDGVKNLFDLHCEPDTVARTLASLDESALGPFIPGIRVPGCFDAFETAVLAVLGQQVTVQAARTLAGRFVQALGSPVDTGINGLTMTSPTAQEVLGLDGAIEQHLGPLGIIAARARAIHGLAELMSSGVIDAVCCPDPEAAAVGFTEVPGIGAWTAGYIAMRCLGWPDAFLATDLEVRKALGTRSPRKILTLVERWRPWRAYAVMCLWNRVGAESAPERTARSKKRNEKKEAMHYLSHYESPLGAMTMASDGEYLTGLWFDGQKYDRSTIDGDAVLKPYLPVFLRTTQWLDTYFEGADPGFTPPIRVEGSDFREMVTSIMLSIPFGTTSTYAQIAAEVARRTGREQMSAQAVGGAVGHNPITLIVPCHRVVATNGSLRGYAGGVDRKERLLEMEGVNMAGLPTPPTADDGGGTRE
;
A
#
# COMPACT_ATOMS: atom_id res chain seq x y z
N MET A 1 -13.52 -21.93 -29.90
CA MET A 1 -13.61 -23.18 -29.12
C MET A 1 -14.00 -22.80 -27.69
N LEU A 2 -15.12 -23.31 -27.22
CA LEU A 2 -15.89 -22.84 -26.05
C LEU A 2 -15.04 -22.68 -24.78
N GLY A 3 -14.98 -21.45 -24.27
CA GLY A 3 -14.41 -21.13 -22.96
C GLY A 3 -15.21 -21.82 -21.86
N ALA A 4 -14.50 -22.51 -20.97
CA ALA A 4 -15.10 -23.28 -19.89
C ALA A 4 -16.04 -22.42 -19.04
N PHE A 5 -17.34 -22.71 -19.10
CA PHE A 5 -18.32 -22.31 -18.09
C PHE A 5 -17.84 -22.85 -16.74
N ARG A 6 -17.28 -21.98 -15.88
CA ARG A 6 -16.99 -22.32 -14.48
C ARG A 6 -18.33 -22.66 -13.80
N ARG A 7 -18.45 -23.85 -13.23
CA ARG A 7 -19.57 -24.23 -12.36
C ARG A 7 -19.63 -23.25 -11.19
N ARG A 8 -20.76 -22.55 -11.04
CA ARG A 8 -21.09 -21.74 -9.87
C ARG A 8 -21.62 -22.68 -8.79
N THR A 9 -21.18 -22.50 -7.56
CA THR A 9 -21.73 -23.22 -6.40
C THR A 9 -22.69 -22.30 -5.65
N MET A 10 -23.81 -22.86 -5.19
CA MET A 10 -24.77 -22.22 -4.29
C MET A 10 -24.04 -21.63 -3.07
N PRO A 11 -24.51 -20.53 -2.46
CA PRO A 11 -24.04 -20.15 -1.13
C PRO A 11 -24.11 -21.38 -0.21
N ASP A 12 -23.07 -21.61 0.59
CA ASP A 12 -23.01 -22.70 1.59
C ASP A 12 -23.96 -22.38 2.76
N LEU A 13 -25.26 -22.34 2.44
CA LEU A 13 -26.36 -21.94 3.29
C LEU A 13 -27.44 -23.02 3.18
N ASP A 14 -28.04 -23.37 4.31
CA ASP A 14 -29.21 -24.24 4.32
C ASP A 14 -30.44 -23.54 3.70
N ASN A 15 -31.46 -24.34 3.38
CA ASN A 15 -32.70 -23.84 2.78
C ASN A 15 -33.42 -22.81 3.68
N ASP A 16 -33.25 -22.93 5.00
CA ASP A 16 -33.85 -22.01 5.97
C ASP A 16 -33.20 -20.62 5.87
N SER A 17 -31.87 -20.56 5.77
CA SER A 17 -31.11 -19.32 5.57
C SER A 17 -31.41 -18.65 4.22
N LEU A 18 -31.61 -19.45 3.16
CA LEU A 18 -32.02 -18.95 1.85
C LEU A 18 -33.45 -18.42 1.86
N TYR A 19 -34.33 -19.05 2.66
CA TYR A 19 -35.69 -18.58 2.86
C TYR A 19 -35.73 -17.27 3.66
N GLU A 20 -34.91 -17.13 4.71
CA GLU A 20 -34.76 -15.87 5.45
C GLU A 20 -34.22 -14.75 4.56
N ALA A 21 -33.23 -15.03 3.70
CA ALA A 21 -32.73 -14.07 2.71
C ALA A 21 -33.83 -13.64 1.72
N LEU A 22 -34.71 -14.56 1.33
CA LEU A 22 -35.87 -14.28 0.50
C LEU A 22 -36.89 -13.39 1.24
N LEU A 23 -37.20 -13.68 2.51
CA LEU A 23 -38.12 -12.88 3.33
C LEU A 23 -37.60 -11.46 3.51
N ALA A 24 -36.31 -11.32 3.82
CA ALA A 24 -35.62 -10.05 4.00
C ALA A 24 -35.45 -9.24 2.70
N ARG A 25 -35.65 -9.86 1.53
CA ARG A 25 -35.36 -9.27 0.20
C ARG A 25 -33.92 -8.76 0.10
N ASP A 26 -33.00 -9.52 0.66
CA ASP A 26 -31.63 -9.08 0.83
C ASP A 26 -30.90 -9.01 -0.52
N ALA A 27 -30.58 -7.79 -0.94
CA ALA A 27 -29.91 -7.51 -2.21
C ALA A 27 -28.51 -8.12 -2.32
N ARG A 28 -27.88 -8.50 -1.20
CA ARG A 28 -26.57 -9.20 -1.19
C ARG A 28 -26.67 -10.61 -1.79
N PHE A 29 -27.86 -11.19 -1.85
CA PHE A 29 -28.13 -12.51 -2.40
C PHE A 29 -28.72 -12.49 -3.81
N ASP A 30 -28.98 -11.29 -4.35
CA ASP A 30 -29.55 -11.12 -5.67
C ASP A 30 -28.66 -11.73 -6.77
N GLY A 31 -29.21 -12.67 -7.53
CA GLY A 31 -28.48 -13.45 -8.55
C GLY A 31 -27.49 -14.50 -8.01
N ARG A 32 -27.42 -14.69 -6.68
CA ARG A 32 -26.66 -15.79 -6.05
C ARG A 32 -27.45 -17.09 -5.94
N PHE A 33 -28.79 -16.99 -5.91
CA PHE A 33 -29.71 -18.11 -6.02
C PHE A 33 -31.05 -17.63 -6.59
N PHE A 34 -31.88 -18.59 -7.02
CA PHE A 34 -33.24 -18.37 -7.51
C PHE A 34 -34.20 -19.23 -6.69
N VAL A 35 -35.40 -18.73 -6.43
CA VAL A 35 -36.44 -19.48 -5.72
C VAL A 35 -37.55 -19.89 -6.68
N GLY A 36 -37.72 -21.20 -6.91
CA GLY A 36 -38.91 -21.77 -7.53
C GLY A 36 -40.06 -21.85 -6.53
N VAL A 37 -41.23 -21.39 -6.95
CA VAL A 37 -42.44 -21.37 -6.11
C VAL A 37 -43.44 -22.38 -6.66
N VAL A 38 -43.53 -23.54 -6.00
CA VAL A 38 -44.27 -24.73 -6.48
C VAL A 38 -45.73 -24.40 -6.78
N THR A 39 -46.39 -23.62 -5.92
CA THR A 39 -47.80 -23.26 -6.08
C THR A 39 -48.10 -22.38 -7.29
N THR A 40 -47.10 -21.71 -7.86
CA THR A 40 -47.29 -20.80 -9.01
C THR A 40 -46.55 -21.27 -10.26
N GLY A 41 -45.67 -22.26 -10.15
CA GLY A 41 -44.77 -22.68 -11.22
C GLY A 41 -43.82 -21.57 -11.70
N VAL A 42 -43.52 -20.58 -10.85
CA VAL A 42 -42.69 -19.41 -11.19
C VAL A 42 -41.41 -19.42 -10.37
N TYR A 43 -40.26 -19.12 -10.99
CA TYR A 43 -39.03 -18.83 -10.25
C TYR A 43 -38.74 -17.33 -10.18
N CYS A 44 -38.24 -16.89 -9.02
CA CYS A 44 -37.99 -15.50 -8.69
C CYS A 44 -36.57 -15.26 -8.18
N ARG A 45 -36.14 -14.00 -8.23
CA ARG A 45 -34.97 -13.49 -7.49
C ARG A 45 -35.29 -13.34 -5.99
N PRO A 46 -34.30 -13.39 -5.09
CA PRO A 46 -34.54 -13.19 -3.65
C PRO A 46 -35.07 -11.79 -3.32
N VAL A 47 -34.73 -10.79 -4.15
CA VAL A 47 -35.23 -9.41 -4.04
C VAL A 47 -36.63 -9.20 -4.61
N CYS A 48 -37.29 -10.25 -5.12
CA CYS A 48 -38.61 -10.13 -5.74
C CYS A 48 -39.63 -9.52 -4.75
N ARG A 49 -40.38 -8.53 -5.23
CA ARG A 49 -41.40 -7.80 -4.46
C ARG A 49 -42.77 -8.49 -4.43
N ALA A 50 -42.92 -9.63 -5.12
CA ALA A 50 -44.14 -10.44 -5.06
C ALA A 50 -44.45 -10.90 -3.63
N ARG A 51 -45.70 -11.30 -3.39
CA ARG A 51 -46.13 -11.89 -2.12
C ARG A 51 -45.25 -13.09 -1.80
N LYS A 52 -44.71 -13.14 -0.57
CA LYS A 52 -43.75 -14.18 -0.18
C LYS A 52 -44.47 -15.52 -0.03
N PRO A 53 -43.99 -16.58 -0.71
CA PRO A 53 -44.51 -17.93 -0.54
C PRO A 53 -44.14 -18.49 0.85
N LEU A 54 -44.88 -19.50 1.31
CA LEU A 54 -44.50 -20.28 2.48
C LEU A 54 -43.23 -21.09 2.19
N ALA A 55 -42.39 -21.33 3.21
CA ALA A 55 -41.13 -22.08 3.07
C ALA A 55 -41.35 -23.45 2.40
N ALA A 56 -42.40 -24.17 2.80
CA ALA A 56 -42.77 -25.47 2.24
C ALA A 56 -43.08 -25.46 0.72
N ASN A 57 -43.34 -24.27 0.14
CA ASN A 57 -43.62 -24.09 -1.28
C ASN A 57 -42.41 -23.56 -2.07
N CYS A 58 -41.23 -23.47 -1.45
CA CYS A 58 -40.01 -22.94 -2.04
C CYS A 58 -39.03 -24.06 -2.35
N SER A 59 -38.46 -24.04 -3.56
CA SER A 59 -37.24 -24.75 -3.92
C SER A 59 -36.18 -23.75 -4.37
N PHE A 60 -34.91 -24.00 -4.07
CA PHE A 60 -33.83 -23.06 -4.35
C PHE A 60 -32.88 -23.63 -5.41
N TYR A 61 -32.41 -22.77 -6.32
CA TYR A 61 -31.57 -23.12 -7.46
C TYR A 61 -30.37 -22.19 -7.55
N THR A 62 -29.24 -22.70 -8.04
CA THR A 62 -28.01 -21.92 -8.18
C THR A 62 -28.07 -21.05 -9.43
N THR A 63 -28.78 -21.50 -10.46
CA THR A 63 -28.92 -20.76 -11.73
C THR A 63 -30.37 -20.68 -12.20
N ALA A 64 -30.67 -19.67 -13.02
CA ALA A 64 -31.95 -19.54 -13.70
C ALA A 64 -32.23 -20.76 -14.60
N ALA A 65 -31.20 -21.30 -15.25
CA ALA A 65 -31.30 -22.48 -16.10
C ALA A 65 -31.69 -23.75 -15.32
N GLU A 66 -31.18 -23.94 -14.10
CA GLU A 66 -31.58 -25.04 -13.21
C GLU A 66 -33.05 -24.91 -12.79
N ALA A 67 -33.51 -23.70 -12.48
CA ALA A 67 -34.92 -23.45 -12.15
C ALA A 67 -35.86 -23.73 -13.34
N GLU A 68 -35.45 -23.38 -14.57
CA GLU A 68 -36.21 -23.67 -15.78
C GLU A 68 -36.26 -25.16 -16.11
N GLN A 69 -35.12 -25.87 -15.97
CA GLN A 69 -35.07 -27.33 -16.13
C GLN A 69 -35.93 -28.05 -15.08
N ALA A 70 -36.07 -27.46 -13.89
CA ALA A 70 -36.97 -27.95 -12.85
C ALA A 70 -38.46 -27.61 -13.10
N GLY A 71 -38.80 -27.00 -14.24
CA GLY A 71 -40.18 -26.77 -14.68
C GLY A 71 -40.78 -25.44 -14.27
N PHE A 72 -39.98 -24.50 -13.74
CA PHE A 72 -40.46 -23.17 -13.34
C PHE A 72 -40.27 -22.16 -14.47
N ARG A 73 -41.29 -21.34 -14.75
CA ARG A 73 -41.18 -20.21 -15.69
C ARG A 73 -40.60 -18.96 -15.00
N PRO A 74 -39.93 -18.05 -15.73
CA PRO A 74 -39.41 -16.82 -15.13
C PRO A 74 -40.52 -15.89 -14.65
N CYS A 75 -40.27 -15.25 -13.50
CA CYS A 75 -41.16 -14.25 -12.94
C CYS A 75 -41.20 -12.97 -13.79
N LEU A 76 -42.38 -12.57 -14.23
CA LEU A 76 -42.56 -11.35 -15.04
C LEU A 76 -42.32 -10.06 -14.23
N LEU A 77 -42.42 -10.12 -12.90
CA LEU A 77 -42.28 -8.95 -12.02
C LEU A 77 -40.81 -8.65 -11.68
N CYS A 78 -40.06 -9.66 -11.22
CA CYS A 78 -38.65 -9.46 -10.87
C CYS A 78 -37.67 -9.69 -12.03
N ARG A 79 -38.17 -10.21 -13.16
CA ARG A 79 -37.40 -10.46 -14.39
C ARG A 79 -36.06 -11.15 -14.07
N PRO A 80 -36.08 -12.44 -13.70
CA PRO A 80 -34.89 -13.17 -13.27
C PRO A 80 -33.71 -13.14 -14.24
N GLU A 81 -33.95 -12.93 -15.54
CA GLU A 81 -32.92 -12.72 -16.55
C GLU A 81 -32.11 -11.42 -16.35
N LEU A 82 -32.61 -10.50 -15.52
CA LEU A 82 -31.98 -9.23 -15.15
C LEU A 82 -31.31 -9.29 -13.76
N ALA A 83 -31.12 -10.48 -13.19
CA ALA A 83 -30.43 -10.63 -11.92
C ALA A 83 -28.97 -10.11 -12.00
N PRO A 84 -28.52 -9.25 -11.07
CA PRO A 84 -27.12 -8.85 -10.95
C PRO A 84 -26.27 -10.09 -10.70
N GLY A 85 -25.07 -10.14 -11.30
CA GLY A 85 -24.20 -11.32 -11.17
C GLY A 85 -24.14 -12.23 -12.40
N CYS A 86 -24.60 -11.78 -13.57
CA CYS A 86 -24.07 -12.32 -14.83
C CYS A 86 -22.60 -11.89 -15.08
N ALA A 87 -22.07 -10.91 -14.32
CA ALA A 87 -20.66 -10.50 -14.27
C ALA A 87 -20.18 -10.31 -12.82
N SER A 88 -18.87 -10.43 -12.61
CA SER A 88 -18.11 -10.28 -11.34
C SER A 88 -18.25 -8.90 -10.67
N VAL A 89 -18.86 -7.92 -11.36
CA VAL A 89 -19.25 -6.60 -10.86
C VAL A 89 -20.65 -6.33 -11.41
N ASP A 90 -21.60 -5.86 -10.59
CA ASP A 90 -22.87 -5.35 -11.12
C ASP A 90 -22.57 -4.22 -12.11
N PRO A 91 -22.83 -4.40 -13.43
CA PRO A 91 -22.48 -3.41 -14.44
C PRO A 91 -23.14 -2.05 -14.17
N SER A 92 -24.32 -2.04 -13.53
CA SER A 92 -25.01 -0.81 -13.14
C SER A 92 -24.25 -0.09 -12.03
N ALA A 93 -23.88 -0.79 -10.95
CA ALA A 93 -23.08 -0.19 -9.89
C ALA A 93 -21.70 0.30 -10.38
N SER A 94 -21.07 -0.44 -11.29
CA SER A 94 -19.79 -0.03 -11.88
C SER A 94 -19.93 1.21 -12.75
N LEU A 95 -20.96 1.26 -13.59
CA LEU A 95 -21.28 2.43 -14.40
C LEU A 95 -21.60 3.66 -13.54
N ALA A 96 -22.36 3.49 -12.45
CA ALA A 96 -22.66 4.58 -11.52
C ALA A 96 -21.37 5.15 -10.89
N ARG A 97 -20.46 4.29 -10.42
CA ARG A 97 -19.18 4.71 -9.84
C ARG A 97 -18.28 5.40 -10.87
N ALA A 98 -18.17 4.83 -12.07
CA ALA A 98 -17.43 5.43 -13.18
C ALA A 98 -17.96 6.84 -13.51
N ALA A 99 -19.28 7.00 -13.56
CA ALA A 99 -19.92 8.29 -13.75
C ALA A 99 -19.66 9.28 -12.61
N ALA A 100 -19.68 8.83 -11.35
CA ALA A 100 -19.40 9.69 -10.21
C ALA A 100 -17.94 10.20 -10.23
N ARG A 101 -16.97 9.31 -10.53
CA ARG A 101 -15.56 9.69 -10.70
C ARG A 101 -15.38 10.64 -11.89
N TYR A 102 -16.03 10.37 -13.02
CA TYR A 102 -16.00 11.28 -14.16
C TYR A 102 -16.52 12.67 -13.81
N ILE A 103 -17.66 12.74 -13.10
CA ILE A 103 -18.26 14.01 -12.68
C ILE A 103 -17.38 14.76 -11.68
N GLU A 104 -16.78 14.06 -10.71
CA GLU A 104 -15.90 14.65 -9.70
C GLU A 104 -14.64 15.24 -10.37
N ARG A 105 -13.95 14.43 -11.19
CA ARG A 105 -12.77 14.85 -11.95
C ARG A 105 -13.04 16.03 -12.88
N ASN A 106 -14.20 16.04 -13.52
CA ASN A 106 -14.56 17.07 -14.50
C ASN A 106 -15.55 18.10 -13.94
N CYS A 107 -15.66 18.23 -12.62
CA CYS A 107 -16.65 19.14 -12.03
C CYS A 107 -16.38 20.61 -12.40
N GLY A 108 -15.10 20.97 -12.59
CA GLY A 108 -14.67 22.29 -13.06
C GLY A 108 -15.02 22.59 -14.53
N ALA A 109 -15.20 21.55 -15.35
CA ALA A 109 -15.44 21.69 -16.78
C ALA A 109 -16.91 21.97 -17.10
N HIS A 110 -17.15 22.57 -18.27
CA HIS A 110 -18.46 22.65 -18.88
C HIS A 110 -18.72 21.38 -19.69
N GLY A 111 -19.90 20.77 -19.51
CA GLY A 111 -20.30 19.56 -20.24
C GLY A 111 -21.74 19.19 -19.94
N SER A 112 -22.39 18.46 -20.83
CA SER A 112 -23.74 17.93 -20.62
C SER A 112 -23.70 16.52 -20.03
N ILE A 113 -24.81 16.04 -19.46
CA ILE A 113 -24.91 14.61 -19.07
C ILE A 113 -24.80 13.71 -20.31
N THR A 114 -25.26 14.19 -21.46
CA THR A 114 -25.15 13.48 -22.73
C THR A 114 -23.70 13.21 -23.10
N ASP A 115 -22.78 14.14 -22.80
CA ASP A 115 -21.35 13.95 -23.04
C ASP A 115 -20.77 12.87 -22.13
N ILE A 116 -21.19 12.85 -20.85
CA ILE A 116 -20.80 11.80 -19.89
C ILE A 116 -21.32 10.44 -20.34
N ALA A 117 -22.58 10.37 -20.76
CA ALA A 117 -23.20 9.12 -21.22
C ALA A 117 -22.51 8.58 -22.46
N ARG A 118 -22.21 9.45 -23.43
CA ARG A 118 -21.45 9.11 -24.65
C ARG A 118 -20.05 8.59 -24.29
N HIS A 119 -19.37 9.26 -23.37
CA HIS A 119 -18.04 8.89 -22.89
C HIS A 119 -18.02 7.51 -22.22
N LEU A 120 -19.05 7.19 -21.43
CA LEU A 120 -19.20 5.89 -20.76
C LEU A 120 -19.93 4.84 -21.62
N ALA A 121 -20.06 5.07 -22.93
CA ALA A 121 -20.71 4.18 -23.88
C ALA A 121 -22.12 3.71 -23.47
N CYS A 122 -22.92 4.61 -22.90
CA CYS A 122 -24.29 4.31 -22.46
C CYS A 122 -25.30 5.40 -22.87
N SER A 123 -26.60 5.11 -22.77
CA SER A 123 -27.64 6.13 -23.03
C SER A 123 -27.82 7.07 -21.83
N ASP A 124 -28.12 8.35 -22.09
CA ASP A 124 -28.40 9.35 -21.04
C ASP A 124 -29.51 8.88 -20.07
N ARG A 125 -30.58 8.26 -20.59
CA ARG A 125 -31.65 7.68 -19.77
C ARG A 125 -31.16 6.57 -18.86
N HIS A 126 -30.31 5.67 -19.37
CA HIS A 126 -29.74 4.59 -18.58
C HIS A 126 -28.82 5.13 -17.48
N LEU A 127 -27.93 6.06 -17.85
CA LEU A 127 -27.00 6.71 -16.92
C LEU A 127 -27.73 7.37 -15.75
N ARG A 128 -28.76 8.20 -16.03
CA ARG A 128 -29.56 8.85 -14.98
C ARG A 128 -30.20 7.86 -14.03
N ARG A 129 -30.88 6.84 -14.58
CA ARG A 129 -31.57 5.82 -13.80
C ARG A 129 -30.61 5.09 -12.87
N VAL A 130 -29.48 4.65 -13.39
CA VAL A 130 -28.46 3.91 -12.64
C VAL A 130 -27.79 4.79 -11.59
N PHE A 131 -27.47 6.04 -11.94
CA PHE A 131 -26.86 7.00 -11.02
C PHE A 131 -27.80 7.38 -9.88
N GLU A 132 -29.07 7.71 -10.17
CA GLU A 132 -30.08 8.05 -9.17
C GLU A 132 -30.40 6.86 -8.26
N HIS A 133 -30.40 5.64 -8.79
CA HIS A 133 -30.56 4.44 -7.98
C HIS A 133 -29.39 4.25 -7.00
N ALA A 134 -28.15 4.52 -7.43
CA ALA A 134 -26.95 4.31 -6.62
C ALA A 134 -26.66 5.44 -5.63
N TYR A 135 -26.88 6.70 -6.02
CA TYR A 135 -26.50 7.89 -5.25
C TYR A 135 -27.70 8.68 -4.71
N HIS A 136 -28.93 8.30 -5.06
CA HIS A 136 -30.17 8.97 -4.64
C HIS A 136 -30.26 10.46 -5.03
N VAL A 137 -29.46 10.89 -6.00
CA VAL A 137 -29.43 12.26 -6.53
C VAL A 137 -29.21 12.25 -8.04
N ARG A 138 -29.64 13.31 -8.73
CA ARG A 138 -29.43 13.44 -10.17
C ARG A 138 -27.97 13.80 -10.48
N PRO A 139 -27.39 13.35 -11.62
CA PRO A 139 -26.00 13.66 -11.95
C PRO A 139 -25.66 15.16 -12.00
N VAL A 140 -26.60 16.03 -12.43
CA VAL A 140 -26.41 17.49 -12.42
C VAL A 140 -26.26 18.03 -10.99
N GLU A 141 -27.06 17.50 -10.06
CA GLU A 141 -27.04 17.90 -8.65
C GLU A 141 -25.76 17.39 -7.97
N TYR A 142 -25.35 16.15 -8.29
CA TYR A 142 -24.07 15.61 -7.84
C TYR A 142 -22.89 16.47 -8.28
N ARG A 143 -22.85 16.87 -9.57
CA ARG A 143 -21.83 17.81 -10.06
C ARG A 143 -21.84 19.12 -9.30
N GLN A 144 -23.03 19.67 -9.04
CA GLN A 144 -23.15 20.92 -8.29
C GLN A 144 -22.63 20.77 -6.85
N THR A 145 -22.84 19.61 -6.22
CA THR A 145 -22.25 19.26 -4.93
C THR A 145 -20.72 19.20 -5.01
N CYS A 146 -20.13 18.54 -6.02
CA CYS A 146 -18.68 18.50 -6.21
C CYS A 146 -18.08 19.92 -6.33
N ARG A 147 -18.71 20.80 -7.12
CA ARG A 147 -18.27 22.21 -7.26
C ARG A 147 -18.30 22.96 -5.93
N LEU A 148 -19.39 22.80 -5.16
CA LEU A 148 -19.53 23.46 -3.87
C LEU A 148 -18.54 22.94 -2.83
N LEU A 149 -18.27 21.63 -2.82
CA LEU A 149 -17.29 21.02 -1.94
C LEU A 149 -15.88 21.51 -2.26
N LEU A 150 -15.50 21.57 -3.55
CA LEU A 150 -14.22 22.15 -3.95
C LEU A 150 -14.12 23.64 -3.57
N ALA A 151 -15.18 24.41 -3.82
CA ALA A 151 -15.21 25.82 -3.43
C ALA A 151 -15.08 26.00 -1.92
N LYS A 152 -15.74 25.13 -1.13
CA LYS A 152 -15.61 25.11 0.34
C LYS A 152 -14.15 24.87 0.73
N SER A 153 -13.52 23.83 0.20
CA SER A 153 -12.10 23.54 0.48
C SER A 153 -11.19 24.70 0.11
N LEU A 154 -11.41 25.34 -1.05
CA LEU A 154 -10.60 26.50 -1.46
C LEU A 154 -10.83 27.73 -0.56
N LEU A 155 -12.05 27.98 -0.11
CA LEU A 155 -12.35 29.08 0.82
C LEU A 155 -11.71 28.86 2.20
N THR A 156 -11.56 27.61 2.63
CA THR A 156 -11.00 27.26 3.95
C THR A 156 -9.49 27.08 3.92
N ASP A 157 -8.94 26.49 2.87
CA ASP A 157 -7.55 26.06 2.81
C ASP A 157 -6.65 27.06 2.08
N THR A 158 -7.19 28.05 1.36
CA THR A 158 -6.40 28.94 0.48
C THR A 158 -6.67 30.43 0.67
N GLY A 159 -5.70 31.26 0.27
CA GLY A 159 -5.79 32.72 0.23
C GLY A 159 -6.40 33.30 -1.04
N LEU A 160 -6.92 32.45 -1.95
CA LEU A 160 -7.48 32.88 -3.23
C LEU A 160 -8.61 33.89 -3.06
N THR A 161 -8.82 34.77 -4.05
CA THR A 161 -10.01 35.63 -4.01
C THR A 161 -11.29 34.80 -4.17
N VAL A 162 -12.44 35.29 -3.71
CA VAL A 162 -13.73 34.60 -3.90
C VAL A 162 -14.03 34.39 -5.39
N THR A 163 -13.56 35.30 -6.25
CA THR A 163 -13.64 35.20 -7.71
C THR A 163 -12.83 34.03 -8.24
N ASP A 164 -11.56 33.91 -7.83
CA ASP A 164 -10.69 32.81 -8.27
C ASP A 164 -11.22 31.46 -7.79
N VAL A 165 -11.76 31.39 -6.56
CA VAL A 165 -12.43 30.20 -6.05
C VAL A 165 -13.63 29.81 -6.92
N ALA A 166 -14.46 30.78 -7.31
CA ALA A 166 -15.60 30.51 -8.16
C ALA A 166 -15.17 29.92 -9.51
N HIS A 167 -14.13 30.48 -10.13
CA HIS A 167 -13.59 29.99 -11.40
C HIS A 167 -12.94 28.61 -11.28
N ALA A 168 -12.08 28.40 -10.29
CA ALA A 168 -11.43 27.10 -10.05
C ALA A 168 -12.45 25.98 -9.72
N ALA A 169 -13.57 26.33 -9.08
CA ALA A 169 -14.66 25.40 -8.82
C ALA A 169 -15.62 25.20 -10.01
N GLY A 170 -15.37 25.81 -11.18
CA GLY A 170 -16.15 25.62 -12.40
C GLY A 170 -17.44 26.44 -12.49
N PHE A 171 -17.57 27.52 -11.73
CA PHE A 171 -18.68 28.46 -11.89
C PHE A 171 -18.38 29.48 -13.00
N GLY A 172 -19.31 29.64 -13.93
CA GLY A 172 -19.17 30.60 -15.04
C GLY A 172 -19.32 32.07 -14.64
N SER A 173 -19.81 32.35 -13.42
CA SER A 173 -19.84 33.73 -12.89
C SER A 173 -19.86 33.76 -11.36
N LEU A 174 -19.28 34.81 -10.80
CA LEU A 174 -19.30 35.08 -9.36
C LEU A 174 -20.74 35.25 -8.84
N ARG A 175 -21.64 35.84 -9.63
CA ARG A 175 -23.06 35.99 -9.27
C ARG A 175 -23.72 34.64 -9.07
N ARG A 176 -23.56 33.72 -10.03
CA ARG A 176 -24.14 32.37 -9.95
C ARG A 176 -23.55 31.57 -8.80
N PHE A 177 -22.24 31.68 -8.58
CA PHE A 177 -21.59 31.05 -7.44
C PHE A 177 -22.20 31.50 -6.10
N ASN A 178 -22.29 32.82 -5.87
CA ASN A 178 -22.86 33.36 -4.64
C ASN A 178 -24.32 32.93 -4.42
N GLU A 179 -25.13 32.95 -5.48
CA GLU A 179 -26.53 32.50 -5.43
C GLU A 179 -26.63 31.03 -4.98
N VAL A 180 -25.91 30.13 -5.65
CA VAL A 180 -25.97 28.70 -5.37
C VAL A 180 -25.38 28.37 -4.00
N PHE A 181 -24.28 29.02 -3.62
CA PHE A 181 -23.62 28.81 -2.32
C PHE A 181 -24.52 29.26 -1.16
N ARG A 182 -25.15 30.45 -1.25
CA ARG A 182 -26.12 30.92 -0.26
C ARG A 182 -27.33 30.02 -0.17
N HIS A 183 -27.90 29.60 -1.30
CA HIS A 183 -29.06 28.72 -1.32
C HIS A 183 -28.78 27.36 -0.69
N ARG A 184 -27.62 26.75 -0.99
CA ARG A 184 -27.30 25.37 -0.54
C ARG A 184 -26.65 25.32 0.84
N TYR A 185 -25.78 26.27 1.19
CA TYR A 185 -25.05 26.28 2.46
C TYR A 185 -25.59 27.29 3.47
N ARG A 186 -26.59 28.13 3.11
CA ARG A 186 -27.22 29.11 4.00
C ARG A 186 -26.27 30.16 4.60
N LEU A 187 -25.12 30.36 3.96
CA LEU A 187 -24.11 31.37 4.31
C LEU A 187 -23.42 31.90 3.05
N THR A 188 -22.74 33.04 3.15
CA THR A 188 -22.02 33.63 2.02
C THR A 188 -20.59 33.07 1.93
N PRO A 189 -19.98 33.00 0.74
CA PRO A 189 -18.58 32.60 0.59
C PRO A 189 -17.62 33.43 1.47
N THR A 190 -17.85 34.74 1.57
CA THR A 190 -17.06 35.65 2.41
C THR A 190 -17.21 35.34 3.89
N ALA A 191 -18.42 35.02 4.35
CA ALA A 191 -18.67 34.64 5.74
C ALA A 191 -17.94 33.34 6.10
N LEU A 192 -17.94 32.33 5.21
CA LEU A 192 -17.17 31.11 5.43
C LEU A 192 -15.67 31.41 5.54
N ARG A 193 -15.14 32.25 4.63
CA ARG A 193 -13.73 32.63 4.62
C ARG A 193 -13.33 33.35 5.90
N SER A 194 -14.15 34.26 6.42
CA SER A 194 -13.86 34.97 7.69
C SER A 194 -13.77 34.05 8.90
N GLN A 195 -14.38 32.87 8.84
CA GLN A 195 -14.33 31.86 9.91
C GLN A 195 -13.12 30.91 9.78
N ALA A 196 -12.47 30.88 8.61
CA ALA A 196 -11.35 30.00 8.35
C ALA A 196 -10.02 30.66 8.74
N ARG A 197 -9.21 29.95 9.52
CA ARG A 197 -7.79 30.30 9.73
C ARG A 197 -6.98 29.70 8.58
N PHE A 198 -6.70 30.49 7.55
CA PHE A 198 -5.85 30.08 6.43
C PHE A 198 -4.37 30.32 6.76
N SER A 199 -3.52 29.35 6.41
CA SER A 199 -2.06 29.49 6.43
C SER A 199 -1.56 29.95 5.07
N ARG A 200 -1.08 31.19 4.96
CA ARG A 200 -0.46 31.70 3.72
C ARG A 200 0.68 30.80 3.28
N THR A 201 0.56 30.18 2.10
CA THR A 201 1.71 29.65 1.37
C THR A 201 2.49 30.83 0.81
N GLU A 202 3.81 30.85 0.97
CA GLU A 202 4.68 31.80 0.26
C GLU A 202 4.77 31.38 -1.22
N GLY A 203 4.63 32.34 -2.14
CA GLY A 203 4.73 32.10 -3.60
C GLY A 203 3.40 31.88 -4.33
N ASP A 204 3.49 31.53 -5.61
CA ASP A 204 2.36 31.36 -6.55
C ASP A 204 1.79 29.92 -6.51
N ALA A 205 1.41 29.46 -5.31
CA ALA A 205 0.90 28.11 -5.09
C ALA A 205 -0.25 28.07 -4.08
N VAL A 206 -1.13 27.08 -4.22
CA VAL A 206 -2.22 26.81 -3.28
C VAL A 206 -2.03 25.48 -2.59
N GLN A 207 -2.37 25.40 -1.32
CA GLN A 207 -2.35 24.14 -0.58
C GLN A 207 -3.78 23.71 -0.23
N LEU A 208 -4.10 22.45 -0.47
CA LEU A 208 -5.38 21.83 -0.13
C LEU A 208 -5.15 20.58 0.71
N ARG A 209 -6.18 20.18 1.45
CA ARG A 209 -6.15 18.96 2.26
C ARG A 209 -7.05 17.88 1.67
N LEU A 210 -6.49 16.69 1.44
CA LEU A 210 -7.23 15.51 0.99
C LEU A 210 -7.27 14.46 2.10
N GLY A 211 -8.45 14.20 2.65
CA GLY A 211 -8.61 13.18 3.70
C GLY A 211 -8.43 11.75 3.17
N TYR A 212 -7.92 10.87 4.03
CA TYR A 212 -7.91 9.43 3.82
C TYR A 212 -8.47 8.70 5.04
N ARG A 213 -8.88 7.45 4.85
CA ARG A 213 -9.28 6.56 5.94
C ARG A 213 -8.02 5.89 6.53
N PRO A 214 -7.72 5.99 7.83
CA PRO A 214 -6.62 5.23 8.43
C PRO A 214 -7.00 3.74 8.56
N PRO A 215 -6.01 2.83 8.75
CA PRO A 215 -4.57 3.07 8.70
C PRO A 215 -4.05 3.39 7.29
N TYR A 216 -2.89 4.05 7.19
CA TYR A 216 -2.25 4.42 5.92
C TYR A 216 -0.73 4.23 6.00
N ARG A 217 -0.17 3.29 5.22
CA ARG A 217 1.28 3.03 5.13
C ARG A 217 1.96 4.00 4.16
N TRP A 218 2.14 5.24 4.64
CA TRP A 218 2.75 6.33 3.87
C TRP A 218 4.20 6.03 3.49
N ASP A 219 4.92 5.38 4.40
CA ASP A 219 6.28 4.87 4.20
C ASP A 219 6.36 3.93 2.99
N LEU A 220 5.51 2.89 2.93
CA LEU A 220 5.50 1.94 1.81
C LEU A 220 5.02 2.59 0.50
N MET A 221 4.11 3.55 0.60
CA MET A 221 3.64 4.33 -0.54
C MET A 221 4.78 5.17 -1.14
N LEU A 222 5.47 5.95 -0.32
CA LEU A 222 6.61 6.76 -0.78
C LEU A 222 7.77 5.92 -1.26
N GLU A 223 8.10 4.83 -0.57
CA GLU A 223 9.15 3.91 -1.01
C GLU A 223 8.82 3.35 -2.40
N PHE A 224 7.59 2.90 -2.61
CA PHE A 224 7.15 2.39 -3.91
C PHE A 224 7.34 3.43 -5.02
N LEU A 225 6.92 4.69 -4.76
CA LEU A 225 6.99 5.79 -5.71
C LEU A 225 8.45 6.22 -5.97
N ALA A 226 9.28 6.31 -4.92
CA ALA A 226 10.69 6.70 -5.02
C ALA A 226 11.49 5.76 -5.93
N HIS A 227 11.27 4.45 -5.82
CA HIS A 227 11.93 3.46 -6.66
C HIS A 227 11.58 3.60 -8.15
N ARG A 228 10.43 4.18 -8.47
CA ARG A 228 9.89 4.31 -9.83
C ARG A 228 9.89 5.73 -10.37
N ALA A 229 10.25 6.72 -9.55
CA ALA A 229 10.22 8.14 -9.88
C ALA A 229 11.01 8.43 -11.17
N ILE A 230 10.32 8.95 -12.17
CA ILE A 230 10.92 9.27 -13.47
C ILE A 230 11.83 10.51 -13.33
N PRO A 231 13.15 10.41 -13.63
CA PRO A 231 14.06 11.54 -13.51
C PRO A 231 13.60 12.77 -14.31
N GLY A 232 13.52 13.93 -13.67
CA GLY A 232 13.05 15.18 -14.28
C GLY A 232 11.55 15.43 -14.15
N VAL A 233 10.75 14.39 -13.86
CA VAL A 233 9.27 14.48 -13.76
C VAL A 233 8.81 14.30 -12.33
N GLU A 234 9.41 13.37 -11.60
CA GLU A 234 9.00 12.98 -10.25
C GLU A 234 10.20 12.99 -9.31
N LYS A 235 9.96 13.35 -8.05
CA LYS A 235 10.95 13.35 -6.99
C LYS A 235 10.30 12.90 -5.69
N VAL A 236 11.01 12.06 -4.93
CA VAL A 236 10.68 11.77 -3.54
C VAL A 236 11.88 12.19 -2.69
N GLU A 237 11.66 13.10 -1.77
CA GLU A 237 12.69 13.69 -0.90
C GLU A 237 12.01 14.25 0.36
N ASP A 238 12.69 14.21 1.50
CA ASP A 238 12.21 14.78 2.77
C ASP A 238 10.78 14.35 3.17
N ASP A 239 10.45 13.07 3.01
CA ASP A 239 9.10 12.51 3.28
C ASP A 239 7.97 13.15 2.45
N ARG A 240 8.32 13.63 1.25
CA ARG A 240 7.39 14.26 0.30
C ARG A 240 7.53 13.65 -1.08
N TYR A 241 6.41 13.60 -1.79
CA TYR A 241 6.38 13.31 -3.22
C TYR A 241 6.13 14.60 -3.98
N ALA A 242 6.87 14.84 -5.05
CA ALA A 242 6.69 15.98 -5.93
C ALA A 242 6.72 15.54 -7.39
N ARG A 243 5.90 16.17 -8.24
CA ARG A 243 5.94 15.93 -9.69
C ARG A 243 5.60 17.16 -10.51
N THR A 244 6.05 17.14 -11.75
CA THR A 244 5.53 18.02 -12.81
C THR A 244 4.20 17.49 -13.35
N VAL A 245 3.39 18.40 -13.87
CA VAL A 245 2.07 18.12 -14.43
C VAL A 245 1.93 18.89 -15.73
N ARG A 246 1.40 18.22 -16.75
CA ARG A 246 0.94 18.84 -17.99
C ARG A 246 -0.46 18.34 -18.30
N LEU A 247 -1.40 19.27 -18.47
CA LEU A 247 -2.79 18.96 -18.79
C LEU A 247 -3.28 19.91 -19.87
N ARG A 248 -4.07 19.40 -20.82
CA ARG A 248 -4.69 20.22 -21.86
C ARG A 248 -6.04 20.76 -21.39
N PHE A 249 -6.22 22.07 -21.47
CA PHE A 249 -7.46 22.76 -21.09
C PHE A 249 -7.79 23.85 -22.10
N SER A 250 -9.03 23.83 -22.62
CA SER A 250 -9.50 24.78 -23.65
C SER A 250 -8.53 24.93 -24.83
N GLY A 251 -7.95 23.82 -25.30
CA GLY A 251 -7.05 23.78 -26.45
C GLY A 251 -5.61 24.24 -26.18
N ARG A 252 -5.26 24.58 -24.93
CA ARG A 252 -3.91 24.98 -24.52
C ARG A 252 -3.35 24.00 -23.51
N ASP A 253 -2.03 23.85 -23.49
CA ASP A 253 -1.36 23.07 -22.47
C ASP A 253 -1.09 23.95 -21.24
N LEU A 254 -1.49 23.44 -20.08
CA LEU A 254 -1.17 24.01 -18.78
C LEU A 254 -0.10 23.12 -18.14
N THR A 255 1.02 23.75 -17.79
CA THR A 255 2.12 23.08 -17.09
C THR A 255 2.24 23.63 -15.67
N GLY A 256 2.68 22.78 -14.75
CA GLY A 256 2.86 23.14 -13.36
C GLY A 256 3.42 21.99 -12.56
N TRP A 257 3.26 22.06 -11.24
CA TRP A 257 3.78 21.05 -10.33
C TRP A 257 2.84 20.80 -9.15
N VAL A 258 3.02 19.65 -8.53
CA VAL A 258 2.33 19.22 -7.31
C VAL A 258 3.36 18.69 -6.32
N VAL A 259 3.22 19.08 -5.05
CA VAL A 259 3.96 18.52 -3.90
C VAL A 259 2.96 17.97 -2.90
N VAL A 260 3.19 16.74 -2.44
CA VAL A 260 2.33 16.00 -1.54
C VAL A 260 3.12 15.56 -0.32
N SER A 261 2.57 15.82 0.87
CA SER A 261 3.11 15.41 2.17
C SER A 261 1.99 14.82 3.02
N ASN A 262 2.35 14.00 4.01
CA ASN A 262 1.38 13.37 4.89
C ASN A 262 1.23 14.13 6.23
N ASP A 263 0.00 14.49 6.56
CA ASP A 263 -0.40 15.01 7.87
C ASP A 263 -1.11 13.88 8.63
N ALA A 264 -0.30 12.94 9.12
CA ALA A 264 -0.77 11.72 9.75
C ALA A 264 -1.65 11.98 10.99
N GLY A 265 -1.35 13.04 11.74
CA GLY A 265 -2.12 13.43 12.93
C GLY A 265 -3.58 13.79 12.63
N HIS A 266 -3.90 14.14 11.38
CA HIS A 266 -5.24 14.51 10.95
C HIS A 266 -5.81 13.60 9.85
N ASN A 267 -5.14 12.48 9.55
CA ASN A 267 -5.52 11.53 8.50
C ASN A 267 -5.78 12.18 7.13
N ARG A 268 -4.85 13.02 6.69
CA ARG A 268 -4.98 13.75 5.42
C ARG A 268 -3.63 13.99 4.75
N LEU A 269 -3.65 14.13 3.43
CA LEU A 269 -2.52 14.63 2.66
C LEU A 269 -2.60 16.14 2.51
N ALA A 270 -1.48 16.83 2.70
CA ALA A 270 -1.34 18.23 2.32
C ALA A 270 -0.78 18.30 0.89
N VAL A 271 -1.58 18.85 -0.01
CA VAL A 271 -1.33 18.88 -1.46
C VAL A 271 -1.11 20.33 -1.88
N THR A 272 0.12 20.67 -2.22
CA THR A 272 0.50 21.99 -2.73
C THR A 272 0.57 21.94 -4.25
N VAL A 273 -0.10 22.87 -4.92
CA VAL A 273 -0.26 22.91 -6.39
C VAL A 273 0.11 24.30 -6.89
N SER A 274 0.87 24.38 -7.99
CA SER A 274 1.17 25.66 -8.64
C SER A 274 -0.09 26.36 -9.15
N ALA A 275 -0.14 27.69 -9.09
CA ALA A 275 -1.32 28.46 -9.49
C ALA A 275 -1.70 28.27 -10.96
N SER A 276 -0.73 27.97 -11.83
CA SER A 276 -0.93 27.64 -13.25
C SER A 276 -1.91 26.49 -13.50
N LEU A 277 -2.09 25.60 -12.52
CA LEU A 277 -2.99 24.44 -12.61
C LEU A 277 -4.37 24.68 -11.99
N LEU A 278 -4.64 25.87 -11.42
CA LEU A 278 -5.95 26.20 -10.84
C LEU A 278 -7.14 25.97 -11.79
N PRO A 279 -7.07 26.28 -13.10
CA PRO A 279 -8.18 26.02 -14.03
C PRO A 279 -8.54 24.54 -14.17
N VAL A 280 -7.60 23.64 -13.88
CA VAL A 280 -7.74 22.18 -13.98
C VAL A 280 -7.61 21.49 -12.63
N LEU A 281 -7.74 22.23 -11.52
CA LEU A 281 -7.52 21.72 -10.18
C LEU A 281 -8.33 20.43 -9.86
N PRO A 282 -9.61 20.27 -10.24
CA PRO A 282 -10.32 19.02 -10.02
C PRO A 282 -9.62 17.79 -10.63
N VAL A 283 -9.04 17.95 -11.82
CA VAL A 283 -8.32 16.90 -12.55
C VAL A 283 -7.01 16.56 -11.84
N VAL A 284 -6.30 17.58 -11.36
CA VAL A 284 -5.07 17.42 -10.58
C VAL A 284 -5.33 16.68 -9.27
N LEU A 285 -6.37 17.09 -8.52
CA LEU A 285 -6.71 16.46 -7.25
C LEU A 285 -7.19 15.02 -7.43
N ASP A 286 -7.92 14.72 -8.50
CA ASP A 286 -8.27 13.33 -8.87
C ASP A 286 -7.02 12.50 -9.18
N GLY A 287 -6.06 13.06 -9.93
CA GLY A 287 -4.75 12.42 -10.16
C GLY A 287 -4.01 12.09 -8.86
N VAL A 288 -4.00 13.01 -7.89
CA VAL A 288 -3.44 12.75 -6.54
C VAL A 288 -4.23 11.65 -5.81
N LYS A 289 -5.57 11.72 -5.79
CA LYS A 289 -6.41 10.69 -5.15
C LYS A 289 -6.17 9.30 -5.71
N ASN A 290 -5.99 9.19 -7.03
CA ASN A 290 -5.71 7.92 -7.70
C ASN A 290 -4.28 7.44 -7.43
N LEU A 291 -3.28 8.32 -7.54
CA LEU A 291 -1.88 7.97 -7.28
C LEU A 291 -1.69 7.42 -5.85
N PHE A 292 -2.33 8.06 -4.86
CA PHE A 292 -2.23 7.73 -3.44
C PHE A 292 -3.37 6.84 -2.92
N ASP A 293 -4.25 6.32 -3.78
CA ASP A 293 -5.33 5.38 -3.42
C ASP A 293 -6.21 5.89 -2.25
N LEU A 294 -6.62 7.15 -2.32
CA LEU A 294 -7.36 7.80 -1.23
C LEU A 294 -8.81 7.32 -1.09
N HIS A 295 -9.33 6.66 -2.13
CA HIS A 295 -10.67 6.07 -2.13
C HIS A 295 -10.74 4.72 -1.41
N CYS A 296 -9.60 4.13 -1.07
CA CYS A 296 -9.52 2.85 -0.36
C CYS A 296 -10.26 2.90 1.00
N GLU A 297 -10.99 1.82 1.28
CA GLU A 297 -11.55 1.51 2.59
C GLU A 297 -10.72 0.41 3.24
N PRO A 298 -9.66 0.76 3.99
CA PRO A 298 -8.67 -0.21 4.46
C PRO A 298 -9.29 -1.28 5.35
N ASP A 299 -10.29 -0.95 6.17
CA ASP A 299 -10.99 -1.93 7.00
C ASP A 299 -11.74 -2.98 6.17
N THR A 300 -12.32 -2.59 5.04
CA THR A 300 -13.02 -3.50 4.12
C THR A 300 -12.04 -4.46 3.45
N VAL A 301 -10.89 -3.95 3.02
CA VAL A 301 -9.80 -4.77 2.45
C VAL A 301 -9.27 -5.74 3.51
N ALA A 302 -8.98 -5.24 4.71
CA ALA A 302 -8.44 -6.02 5.81
C ALA A 302 -9.38 -7.15 6.23
N ARG A 303 -10.68 -6.88 6.39
CA ARG A 303 -11.67 -7.92 6.74
C ARG A 303 -11.67 -9.09 5.77
N THR A 304 -11.45 -8.86 4.48
CA THR A 304 -11.43 -9.93 3.48
C THR A 304 -10.08 -10.64 3.41
N LEU A 305 -8.96 -9.92 3.51
CA LEU A 305 -7.63 -10.51 3.31
C LEU A 305 -7.00 -11.06 4.60
N ALA A 306 -7.30 -10.46 5.77
CA ALA A 306 -6.78 -10.92 7.06
C ALA A 306 -7.51 -12.15 7.61
N SER A 307 -8.71 -12.45 7.13
CA SER A 307 -9.46 -13.66 7.52
C SER A 307 -9.02 -14.91 6.76
N LEU A 308 -7.99 -14.82 5.93
CA LEU A 308 -7.54 -15.90 5.05
C LEU A 308 -6.24 -16.49 5.59
N ASP A 309 -6.10 -17.80 5.40
CA ASP A 309 -4.94 -18.58 5.81
C ASP A 309 -3.61 -17.88 5.47
N GLU A 310 -2.87 -17.51 6.53
CA GLU A 310 -1.59 -16.80 6.47
C GLU A 310 -0.53 -17.57 5.67
N SER A 311 -0.68 -18.89 5.51
CA SER A 311 0.29 -19.73 4.79
C SER A 311 0.54 -19.29 3.34
N ALA A 312 -0.47 -18.68 2.69
CA ALA A 312 -0.41 -18.28 1.29
C ALA A 312 -0.06 -16.80 1.07
N LEU A 313 -0.66 -15.89 1.85
CA LEU A 313 -0.44 -14.44 1.69
C LEU A 313 0.74 -13.94 2.54
N GLY A 314 1.05 -14.63 3.65
CA GLY A 314 1.82 -14.05 4.75
C GLY A 314 0.98 -13.10 5.61
N PRO A 315 1.58 -12.45 6.62
CA PRO A 315 0.88 -11.49 7.46
C PRO A 315 0.37 -10.32 6.62
N PHE A 316 -0.94 -10.07 6.70
CA PHE A 316 -1.54 -8.91 6.03
C PHE A 316 -0.94 -7.61 6.59
N ILE A 317 -0.70 -6.62 5.73
CA ILE A 317 -0.13 -5.33 6.11
C ILE A 317 -1.27 -4.31 6.28
N PRO A 318 -1.66 -3.92 7.52
CA PRO A 318 -2.73 -2.96 7.73
C PRO A 318 -2.39 -1.61 7.09
N GLY A 319 -3.35 -1.03 6.37
CA GLY A 319 -3.19 0.27 5.73
C GLY A 319 -2.36 0.25 4.46
N ILE A 320 -2.02 -0.93 3.93
CA ILE A 320 -1.44 -1.09 2.59
C ILE A 320 -2.37 -0.47 1.54
N ARG A 321 -1.77 0.18 0.55
CA ARG A 321 -2.45 0.82 -0.57
C ARG A 321 -1.95 0.23 -1.88
N VAL A 322 -2.75 0.38 -2.94
CA VAL A 322 -2.32 0.11 -4.30
C VAL A 322 -1.98 1.46 -4.93
N PRO A 323 -0.70 1.85 -5.06
CA PRO A 323 -0.40 3.12 -5.69
C PRO A 323 -0.93 3.09 -7.12
N GLY A 324 -1.66 4.12 -7.52
CA GLY A 324 -2.29 4.19 -8.84
C GLY A 324 -1.39 4.89 -9.84
N CYS A 325 -1.97 5.82 -10.59
CA CYS A 325 -1.25 6.74 -11.45
C CYS A 325 -1.79 8.16 -11.35
N PHE A 326 -0.93 9.13 -11.61
CA PHE A 326 -1.36 10.49 -11.91
C PHE A 326 -1.73 10.63 -13.40
N ASP A 327 -0.87 10.10 -14.28
CA ASP A 327 -1.09 9.99 -15.73
C ASP A 327 -1.03 8.52 -16.18
N ALA A 328 -2.08 8.08 -16.87
CA ALA A 328 -2.25 6.69 -17.26
C ALA A 328 -1.33 6.27 -18.42
N PHE A 329 -1.08 7.17 -19.37
CA PHE A 329 -0.21 6.88 -20.51
C PHE A 329 1.24 6.80 -20.06
N GLU A 330 1.70 7.77 -19.25
CA GLU A 330 3.01 7.78 -18.59
C GLU A 330 3.26 6.47 -17.84
N THR A 331 2.28 6.03 -17.03
CA THR A 331 2.40 4.80 -16.24
C THR A 331 2.40 3.54 -17.11
N ALA A 332 1.62 3.53 -18.20
CA ALA A 332 1.59 2.43 -19.14
C ALA A 332 2.91 2.32 -19.94
N VAL A 333 3.50 3.45 -20.33
CA VAL A 333 4.85 3.49 -20.91
C VAL A 333 5.87 2.90 -19.94
N LEU A 334 5.84 3.30 -18.66
CA LEU A 334 6.73 2.74 -17.64
C LEU A 334 6.54 1.22 -17.48
N ALA A 335 5.31 0.72 -17.59
CA ALA A 335 5.02 -0.72 -17.56
C ALA A 335 5.67 -1.46 -18.75
N VAL A 336 5.61 -0.89 -19.96
CA VAL A 336 6.27 -1.47 -21.15
C VAL A 336 7.80 -1.41 -21.03
N LEU A 337 8.35 -0.28 -20.56
CA LEU A 337 9.79 -0.11 -20.37
C LEU A 337 10.35 -1.06 -19.31
N GLY A 338 9.53 -1.43 -18.31
CA GLY A 338 9.87 -2.38 -17.25
C GLY A 338 9.76 -3.86 -17.62
N GLN A 339 9.26 -4.20 -18.81
CA GLN A 339 9.15 -5.60 -19.23
C GLN A 339 10.52 -6.29 -19.22
N GLN A 340 10.65 -7.40 -18.49
CA GLN A 340 11.86 -8.25 -18.48
C GLN A 340 13.15 -7.53 -18.02
N VAL A 341 13.04 -6.41 -17.30
CA VAL A 341 14.18 -5.68 -16.73
C VAL A 341 13.93 -5.31 -15.28
N THR A 342 14.96 -4.85 -14.57
CA THR A 342 14.80 -4.35 -13.20
C THR A 342 14.06 -3.01 -13.18
N VAL A 343 13.47 -2.66 -12.04
CA VAL A 343 12.81 -1.35 -11.84
C VAL A 343 13.78 -0.19 -12.10
N GLN A 344 15.04 -0.31 -11.67
CA GLN A 344 16.06 0.71 -11.91
C GLN A 344 16.40 0.88 -13.40
N ALA A 345 16.46 -0.22 -14.16
CA ALA A 345 16.68 -0.17 -15.60
C ALA A 345 15.49 0.47 -16.32
N ALA A 346 14.26 0.12 -15.92
CA ALA A 346 13.03 0.73 -16.42
C ALA A 346 13.02 2.25 -16.20
N ARG A 347 13.35 2.68 -14.98
CA ARG A 347 13.47 4.11 -14.60
C ARG A 347 14.52 4.84 -15.44
N THR A 348 15.64 4.18 -15.74
CA THR A 348 16.70 4.75 -16.60
C THR A 348 16.20 4.97 -18.03
N LEU A 349 15.49 3.98 -18.60
CA LEU A 349 14.87 4.11 -19.93
C LEU A 349 13.80 5.21 -19.93
N ALA A 350 12.97 5.29 -18.89
CA ALA A 350 11.95 6.32 -18.75
C ALA A 350 12.57 7.73 -18.67
N GLY A 351 13.67 7.90 -17.94
CA GLY A 351 14.41 9.15 -17.91
C GLY A 351 14.92 9.57 -19.31
N ARG A 352 15.47 8.63 -20.09
CA ARG A 352 15.89 8.92 -21.48
C ARG A 352 14.72 9.26 -22.39
N PHE A 353 13.61 8.53 -22.25
CA PHE A 353 12.37 8.78 -22.99
C PHE A 353 11.83 10.19 -22.74
N VAL A 354 11.73 10.61 -21.47
CA VAL A 354 11.30 11.96 -21.12
C VAL A 354 12.30 13.03 -21.54
N GLN A 355 13.60 12.79 -21.40
CA GLN A 355 14.60 13.77 -21.84
C GLN A 355 14.57 14.00 -23.36
N ALA A 356 14.26 12.95 -24.14
CA ALA A 356 14.22 13.04 -25.60
C ALA A 356 12.90 13.62 -26.13
N LEU A 357 11.76 13.24 -25.53
CA LEU A 357 10.43 13.54 -26.08
C LEU A 357 9.54 14.40 -25.18
N GLY A 358 9.90 14.56 -23.91
CA GLY A 358 9.18 15.41 -22.98
C GLY A 358 9.42 16.90 -23.25
N SER A 359 8.67 17.75 -22.54
CA SER A 359 8.80 19.21 -22.66
C SER A 359 9.47 19.80 -21.43
N PRO A 360 10.45 20.71 -21.58
CA PRO A 360 11.03 21.43 -20.45
C PRO A 360 9.98 22.27 -19.70
N VAL A 361 10.12 22.34 -18.38
CA VAL A 361 9.29 23.19 -17.52
C VAL A 361 10.14 23.78 -16.41
N ASP A 362 9.97 25.08 -16.16
CA ASP A 362 10.56 25.74 -14.99
C ASP A 362 9.58 25.67 -13.82
N THR A 363 9.94 24.91 -12.80
CA THR A 363 9.14 24.74 -11.59
C THR A 363 9.70 25.52 -10.40
N GLY A 364 10.93 26.01 -10.48
CA GLY A 364 11.72 26.44 -9.32
C GLY A 364 12.08 25.32 -8.33
N ILE A 365 11.72 24.06 -8.60
CA ILE A 365 12.00 22.90 -7.73
C ILE A 365 13.14 22.08 -8.34
N ASN A 366 14.23 21.92 -7.60
CA ASN A 366 15.39 21.17 -8.06
C ASN A 366 15.03 19.71 -8.40
N GLY A 367 15.33 19.29 -9.62
CA GLY A 367 15.07 17.94 -10.13
C GLY A 367 13.74 17.76 -10.85
N LEU A 368 12.87 18.78 -10.88
CA LEU A 368 11.61 18.80 -11.62
C LEU A 368 11.70 19.75 -12.81
N THR A 369 12.20 19.25 -13.94
CA THR A 369 12.58 20.07 -15.09
C THR A 369 11.88 19.68 -16.38
N MET A 370 11.13 18.58 -16.40
CA MET A 370 10.49 18.04 -17.60
C MET A 370 9.05 17.61 -17.30
N THR A 371 8.16 17.76 -18.27
CA THR A 371 6.87 17.06 -18.30
C THR A 371 6.97 15.88 -19.25
N SER A 372 6.38 14.74 -18.89
CA SER A 372 6.32 13.56 -19.75
C SER A 372 5.62 13.86 -21.09
N PRO A 373 6.01 13.18 -22.18
CA PRO A 373 5.32 13.30 -23.46
C PRO A 373 3.90 12.74 -23.38
N THR A 374 2.99 13.39 -24.08
CA THR A 374 1.60 12.95 -24.22
C THR A 374 1.47 11.84 -25.26
N ALA A 375 0.37 11.07 -25.19
CA ALA A 375 0.07 10.07 -26.22
C ALA A 375 -0.03 10.70 -27.61
N GLN A 376 -0.63 11.89 -27.72
CA GLN A 376 -0.76 12.62 -28.99
C GLN A 376 0.60 13.04 -29.56
N GLU A 377 1.56 13.43 -28.72
CA GLU A 377 2.91 13.76 -29.19
C GLU A 377 3.65 12.53 -29.70
N VAL A 378 3.50 11.39 -29.04
CA VAL A 378 4.09 10.12 -29.51
C VAL A 378 3.51 9.72 -30.86
N LEU A 379 2.19 9.89 -31.06
CA LEU A 379 1.52 9.62 -32.34
C LEU A 379 1.86 10.66 -33.42
N GLY A 380 2.28 11.87 -33.02
CA GLY A 380 2.65 12.95 -33.92
C GLY A 380 4.10 12.92 -34.38
N LEU A 381 4.88 11.91 -33.98
CA LEU A 381 6.27 11.74 -34.42
C LEU A 381 6.32 11.32 -35.89
N ASP A 382 7.16 11.98 -36.68
CA ASP A 382 7.34 11.66 -38.09
C ASP A 382 8.10 10.34 -38.29
N GLY A 383 7.61 9.46 -39.15
CA GLY A 383 8.26 8.18 -39.44
C GLY A 383 7.95 7.07 -38.42
N ALA A 384 8.73 5.99 -38.46
CA ALA A 384 8.47 4.82 -37.61
C ALA A 384 8.93 5.08 -36.16
N ILE A 385 8.13 4.68 -35.17
CA ILE A 385 8.41 4.93 -33.74
C ILE A 385 9.78 4.38 -33.28
N GLU A 386 10.26 3.30 -33.91
CA GLU A 386 11.55 2.69 -33.64
C GLU A 386 12.73 3.61 -33.99
N GLN A 387 12.57 4.52 -34.94
CA GLN A 387 13.61 5.47 -35.33
C GLN A 387 13.85 6.51 -34.22
N HIS A 388 12.81 6.84 -33.46
CA HIS A 388 12.87 7.77 -32.33
C HIS A 388 13.29 7.08 -31.04
N LEU A 389 12.73 5.89 -30.76
CA LEU A 389 12.94 5.20 -29.48
C LEU A 389 14.15 4.27 -29.47
N GLY A 390 14.55 3.73 -30.62
CA GLY A 390 15.73 2.89 -30.78
C GLY A 390 17.02 3.51 -30.23
N PRO A 391 17.37 4.76 -30.60
CA PRO A 391 18.53 5.47 -30.07
C PRO A 391 18.55 5.62 -28.54
N LEU A 392 17.40 5.52 -27.87
CA LEU A 392 17.28 5.62 -26.42
C LEU A 392 17.57 4.29 -25.70
N GLY A 393 17.80 3.22 -26.47
CA GLY A 393 17.96 1.85 -25.96
C GLY A 393 16.63 1.12 -25.78
N ILE A 394 15.54 1.61 -26.41
CA ILE A 394 14.23 0.96 -26.38
C ILE A 394 14.12 0.07 -27.62
N ILE A 395 14.02 -1.24 -27.40
CA ILE A 395 13.91 -2.21 -28.49
C ILE A 395 12.64 -2.00 -29.31
N ALA A 396 12.70 -2.36 -30.60
CA ALA A 396 11.63 -2.18 -31.57
C ALA A 396 10.25 -2.70 -31.09
N ALA A 397 10.21 -3.87 -30.43
CA ALA A 397 8.97 -4.43 -29.90
C ALA A 397 8.32 -3.55 -28.81
N ARG A 398 9.13 -2.97 -27.90
CA ARG A 398 8.64 -2.05 -26.87
C ARG A 398 8.22 -0.71 -27.46
N ALA A 399 8.96 -0.22 -28.45
CA ALA A 399 8.63 1.02 -29.15
C ALA A 399 7.25 0.92 -29.83
N ARG A 400 6.99 -0.18 -30.55
CA ARG A 400 5.67 -0.44 -31.15
C ARG A 400 4.57 -0.62 -30.11
N ALA A 401 4.85 -1.28 -28.99
CA ALA A 401 3.87 -1.42 -27.91
C ALA A 401 3.50 -0.06 -27.29
N ILE A 402 4.47 0.85 -27.12
CA ILE A 402 4.23 2.23 -26.66
C ILE A 402 3.35 2.99 -27.66
N HIS A 403 3.64 2.87 -28.96
CA HIS A 403 2.79 3.48 -30.00
C HIS A 403 1.36 2.93 -29.99
N GLY A 404 1.20 1.60 -29.94
CA GLY A 404 -0.12 0.97 -29.89
C GLY A 404 -0.92 1.33 -28.63
N LEU A 405 -0.25 1.52 -27.49
CA LEU A 405 -0.89 2.09 -26.29
C LEU A 405 -1.33 3.54 -26.51
N ALA A 406 -0.50 4.35 -27.17
CA ALA A 406 -0.84 5.74 -27.48
C ALA A 406 -2.09 5.81 -28.37
N GLU A 407 -2.19 4.94 -29.39
CA GLU A 407 -3.38 4.81 -30.25
C GLU A 407 -4.61 4.41 -29.44
N LEU A 408 -4.51 3.32 -28.66
CA LEU A 408 -5.63 2.78 -27.90
C LEU A 408 -6.15 3.78 -26.86
N MET A 409 -5.25 4.44 -26.11
CA MET A 409 -5.63 5.41 -25.09
C MET A 409 -6.11 6.73 -25.69
N SER A 410 -5.58 7.18 -26.84
CA SER A 410 -6.03 8.40 -27.51
C SER A 410 -7.37 8.24 -28.21
N SER A 411 -7.73 7.02 -28.63
CA SER A 411 -9.00 6.71 -29.29
C SER A 411 -10.22 6.87 -28.36
N GLY A 412 -10.01 6.86 -27.04
CA GLY A 412 -11.09 6.86 -26.04
C GLY A 412 -11.81 5.53 -25.89
N VAL A 413 -11.39 4.46 -26.60
CA VAL A 413 -11.96 3.10 -26.46
C VAL A 413 -11.79 2.57 -25.04
N ILE A 414 -10.64 2.86 -24.41
CA ILE A 414 -10.40 2.59 -23.00
C ILE A 414 -10.15 3.90 -22.28
N ASP A 415 -11.13 4.37 -21.49
CA ASP A 415 -10.89 5.43 -20.53
C ASP A 415 -10.14 4.87 -19.34
N ALA A 416 -8.83 5.14 -19.29
CA ALA A 416 -7.99 4.67 -18.22
C ALA A 416 -8.34 5.27 -16.85
N VAL A 417 -9.10 6.37 -16.81
CA VAL A 417 -9.46 7.08 -15.58
C VAL A 417 -10.82 6.65 -15.06
N CYS A 418 -11.86 6.56 -15.91
CA CYS A 418 -13.23 6.23 -15.49
C CYS A 418 -13.75 4.93 -16.14
N CYS A 419 -12.94 3.87 -16.15
CA CYS A 419 -13.30 2.59 -16.74
C CYS A 419 -14.42 1.89 -15.95
N PRO A 420 -15.62 1.65 -16.54
CA PRO A 420 -16.69 0.91 -15.87
C PRO A 420 -16.43 -0.60 -15.83
N ASP A 421 -15.66 -1.14 -16.78
CA ASP A 421 -15.31 -2.56 -16.84
C ASP A 421 -13.79 -2.74 -16.99
N PRO A 422 -13.05 -2.67 -15.87
CA PRO A 422 -11.60 -2.82 -15.90
C PRO A 422 -11.13 -4.23 -16.30
N GLU A 423 -11.97 -5.25 -16.14
CA GLU A 423 -11.66 -6.63 -16.56
C GLU A 423 -11.69 -6.72 -18.08
N ALA A 424 -12.73 -6.17 -18.73
CA ALA A 424 -12.78 -6.07 -20.20
C ALA A 424 -11.66 -5.17 -20.76
N ALA A 425 -11.37 -4.04 -20.11
CA ALA A 425 -10.28 -3.16 -20.52
C ALA A 425 -8.91 -3.85 -20.40
N ALA A 426 -8.69 -4.67 -19.37
CA ALA A 426 -7.47 -5.48 -19.26
C ALA A 426 -7.32 -6.44 -20.44
N VAL A 427 -8.41 -7.05 -20.92
CA VAL A 427 -8.39 -7.87 -22.14
C VAL A 427 -8.06 -7.02 -23.36
N GLY A 428 -8.67 -5.85 -23.53
CA GLY A 428 -8.40 -4.93 -24.63
C GLY A 428 -6.93 -4.52 -24.72
N PHE A 429 -6.25 -4.28 -23.59
CA PHE A 429 -4.81 -3.99 -23.60
C PHE A 429 -3.96 -5.13 -24.21
N THR A 430 -4.40 -6.39 -24.13
CA THR A 430 -3.66 -7.52 -24.71
C THR A 430 -3.76 -7.62 -26.24
N GLU A 431 -4.66 -6.85 -26.86
CA GLU A 431 -4.77 -6.76 -28.31
C GLU A 431 -3.62 -5.94 -28.92
N VAL A 432 -2.95 -5.11 -28.11
CA VAL A 432 -1.77 -4.35 -28.53
C VAL A 432 -0.56 -5.29 -28.66
N PRO A 433 0.07 -5.41 -29.85
CA PRO A 433 1.25 -6.24 -30.03
C PRO A 433 2.39 -5.85 -29.07
N GLY A 434 2.89 -6.83 -28.33
CA GLY A 434 3.93 -6.61 -27.29
C GLY A 434 3.37 -6.41 -25.87
N ILE A 435 2.05 -6.43 -25.68
CA ILE A 435 1.41 -6.37 -24.37
C ILE A 435 0.83 -7.72 -24.00
N GLY A 436 1.55 -8.43 -23.12
CA GLY A 436 1.08 -9.69 -22.54
C GLY A 436 0.21 -9.48 -21.30
N ALA A 437 -0.38 -10.57 -20.80
CA ALA A 437 -1.27 -10.59 -19.63
C ALA A 437 -0.68 -9.89 -18.38
N TRP A 438 0.63 -10.00 -18.14
CA TRP A 438 1.29 -9.28 -17.04
C TRP A 438 1.18 -7.75 -17.20
N THR A 439 1.52 -7.24 -18.38
CA THR A 439 1.55 -5.78 -18.64
C THR A 439 0.14 -5.23 -18.61
N ALA A 440 -0.81 -5.93 -19.24
CA ALA A 440 -2.23 -5.56 -19.21
C ALA A 440 -2.79 -5.57 -17.77
N GLY A 441 -2.50 -6.60 -16.98
CA GLY A 441 -2.90 -6.66 -15.57
C GLY A 441 -2.27 -5.55 -14.73
N TYR A 442 -1.01 -5.20 -14.99
CA TYR A 442 -0.32 -4.11 -14.29
C TYR A 442 -0.92 -2.74 -14.66
N ILE A 443 -1.24 -2.51 -15.93
CA ILE A 443 -1.96 -1.30 -16.38
C ILE A 443 -3.36 -1.25 -15.77
N ALA A 444 -4.08 -2.39 -15.72
CA ALA A 444 -5.38 -2.46 -15.07
C ALA A 444 -5.31 -2.12 -13.57
N MET A 445 -4.30 -2.64 -12.88
CA MET A 445 -4.05 -2.38 -11.47
C MET A 445 -3.72 -0.90 -11.21
N ARG A 446 -2.75 -0.37 -11.96
CA ARG A 446 -2.14 0.95 -11.72
C ARG A 446 -2.92 2.10 -12.34
N CYS A 447 -3.30 1.95 -13.61
CA CYS A 447 -3.94 3.00 -14.38
C CYS A 447 -5.44 3.03 -14.13
N LEU A 448 -6.11 1.87 -14.20
CA LEU A 448 -7.56 1.79 -13.99
C LEU A 448 -7.95 1.79 -12.50
N GLY A 449 -6.97 1.66 -11.60
CA GLY A 449 -7.20 1.52 -10.16
C GLY A 449 -8.04 0.28 -9.83
N TRP A 450 -7.90 -0.81 -10.60
CA TRP A 450 -8.74 -2.00 -10.41
C TRP A 450 -8.29 -2.79 -9.16
N PRO A 451 -9.11 -2.80 -8.08
CA PRO A 451 -8.71 -3.44 -6.81
C PRO A 451 -8.58 -4.96 -6.90
N ASP A 452 -9.13 -5.56 -7.95
CA ASP A 452 -9.16 -7.00 -8.16
C ASP A 452 -8.18 -7.47 -9.25
N ALA A 453 -7.32 -6.58 -9.74
CA ALA A 453 -6.27 -6.93 -10.67
C ALA A 453 -5.29 -7.93 -10.05
N PHE A 454 -4.82 -8.90 -10.83
CA PHE A 454 -3.87 -9.91 -10.35
C PHE A 454 -2.80 -10.26 -11.37
N LEU A 455 -1.55 -10.33 -10.93
CA LEU A 455 -0.38 -10.52 -11.78
C LEU A 455 0.15 -11.96 -11.69
N ALA A 456 -0.62 -12.93 -12.21
CA ALA A 456 -0.32 -14.37 -12.05
C ALA A 456 1.03 -14.82 -12.65
N THR A 457 1.58 -14.03 -13.58
CA THR A 457 2.88 -14.31 -14.22
C THR A 457 4.04 -13.52 -13.62
N ASP A 458 3.78 -12.68 -12.62
CA ASP A 458 4.80 -11.86 -11.95
C ASP A 458 5.81 -12.73 -11.21
N LEU A 459 7.10 -12.39 -11.32
CA LEU A 459 8.19 -13.19 -10.77
C LEU A 459 8.15 -13.20 -9.24
N GLU A 460 7.94 -12.04 -8.63
CA GLU A 460 7.95 -11.89 -7.17
C GLU A 460 6.67 -12.48 -6.56
N VAL A 461 5.52 -12.33 -7.21
CA VAL A 461 4.28 -13.03 -6.81
C VAL A 461 4.45 -14.56 -6.85
N ARG A 462 5.06 -15.11 -7.91
CA ARG A 462 5.30 -16.56 -8.02
C ARG A 462 6.28 -17.09 -6.97
N LYS A 463 7.33 -16.32 -6.67
CA LYS A 463 8.29 -16.63 -5.60
C LYS A 463 7.58 -16.64 -4.24
N ALA A 464 6.83 -15.58 -3.92
CA ALA A 464 6.11 -15.45 -2.65
C ALA A 464 5.11 -16.59 -2.42
N LEU A 465 4.42 -17.03 -3.48
CA LEU A 465 3.44 -18.11 -3.42
C LEU A 465 4.05 -19.51 -3.44
N GLY A 466 5.38 -19.65 -3.61
CA GLY A 466 6.06 -20.95 -3.65
C GLY A 466 5.64 -21.85 -4.82
N THR A 467 4.97 -21.31 -5.85
CA THR A 467 4.49 -22.10 -7.00
C THR A 467 4.64 -21.33 -8.31
N ARG A 468 5.03 -22.06 -9.36
CA ARG A 468 5.15 -21.52 -10.72
C ARG A 468 3.95 -21.85 -11.60
N SER A 469 2.98 -22.63 -11.11
CA SER A 469 1.82 -23.07 -11.89
C SER A 469 0.72 -21.98 -11.91
N PRO A 470 0.42 -21.37 -13.07
CA PRO A 470 -0.61 -20.32 -13.14
C PRO A 470 -1.98 -20.82 -12.71
N ARG A 471 -2.31 -22.09 -13.00
CA ARG A 471 -3.60 -22.69 -12.64
C ARG A 471 -3.76 -22.84 -11.13
N LYS A 472 -2.71 -23.29 -10.43
CA LYS A 472 -2.74 -23.39 -8.95
C LYS A 472 -2.83 -22.01 -8.31
N ILE A 473 -2.08 -21.03 -8.84
CA ILE A 473 -2.14 -19.63 -8.40
C ILE A 473 -3.56 -19.09 -8.56
N LEU A 474 -4.16 -19.22 -9.75
CA LEU A 474 -5.51 -18.70 -10.00
C LEU A 474 -6.58 -19.31 -9.07
N THR A 475 -6.47 -20.59 -8.73
CA THR A 475 -7.35 -21.20 -7.72
C THR A 475 -7.09 -20.64 -6.32
N LEU A 476 -5.82 -20.47 -5.94
CA LEU A 476 -5.41 -19.97 -4.63
C LEU A 476 -5.89 -18.54 -4.37
N VAL A 477 -5.91 -17.69 -5.41
CA VAL A 477 -6.21 -16.26 -5.30
C VAL A 477 -7.67 -15.93 -5.54
N GLU A 478 -8.52 -16.89 -5.92
CA GLU A 478 -9.95 -16.64 -6.11
C GLU A 478 -10.64 -16.18 -4.81
N ARG A 479 -10.17 -16.69 -3.66
CA ARG A 479 -10.61 -16.25 -2.32
C ARG A 479 -10.19 -14.82 -1.96
N TRP A 480 -9.24 -14.23 -2.68
CA TRP A 480 -8.81 -12.85 -2.46
C TRP A 480 -9.69 -11.82 -3.17
N ARG A 481 -10.66 -12.27 -3.98
CA ARG A 481 -11.59 -11.34 -4.64
C ARG A 481 -12.48 -10.63 -3.61
N PRO A 482 -12.80 -9.35 -3.82
CA PRO A 482 -12.43 -8.51 -4.97
C PRO A 482 -11.15 -7.66 -4.74
N TRP A 483 -10.21 -8.10 -3.91
CA TRP A 483 -9.05 -7.32 -3.42
C TRP A 483 -7.69 -7.87 -3.84
N ARG A 484 -7.62 -8.60 -4.95
CA ARG A 484 -6.38 -9.24 -5.41
C ARG A 484 -5.21 -8.28 -5.63
N ALA A 485 -5.45 -7.01 -5.98
CA ALA A 485 -4.38 -6.02 -6.15
C ALA A 485 -3.69 -5.69 -4.83
N TYR A 486 -4.45 -5.61 -3.73
CA TYR A 486 -3.91 -5.39 -2.39
C TYR A 486 -3.11 -6.61 -1.90
N ALA A 487 -3.54 -7.82 -2.28
CA ALA A 487 -2.78 -9.03 -2.03
C ALA A 487 -1.42 -9.00 -2.77
N VAL A 488 -1.40 -8.58 -4.05
CA VAL A 488 -0.14 -8.37 -4.80
C VAL A 488 0.78 -7.40 -4.07
N MET A 489 0.26 -6.29 -3.53
CA MET A 489 1.07 -5.34 -2.75
C MET A 489 1.66 -5.97 -1.49
N CYS A 490 0.91 -6.80 -0.75
CA CYS A 490 1.45 -7.53 0.39
C CYS A 490 2.58 -8.49 -0.04
N LEU A 491 2.37 -9.27 -1.11
CA LEU A 491 3.37 -10.21 -1.62
C LEU A 491 4.66 -9.51 -2.07
N TRP A 492 4.57 -8.38 -2.77
CA TRP A 492 5.76 -7.62 -3.17
C TRP A 492 6.57 -7.08 -1.99
N ASN A 493 5.89 -6.57 -0.96
CA ASN A 493 6.57 -6.07 0.23
C ASN A 493 7.19 -7.19 1.07
N ARG A 494 6.60 -8.39 1.06
CA ARG A 494 7.18 -9.58 1.69
C ARG A 494 8.49 -10.01 1.00
N VAL A 495 8.48 -10.13 -0.33
CA VAL A 495 9.69 -10.55 -1.05
C VAL A 495 10.77 -9.47 -1.01
N GLY A 496 10.40 -8.18 -1.00
CA GLY A 496 11.36 -7.09 -0.77
C GLY A 496 12.12 -7.28 0.55
N ALA A 497 11.44 -7.69 1.62
CA ALA A 497 12.05 -8.01 2.91
C ALA A 497 12.89 -9.30 2.88
N GLU A 498 12.49 -10.32 2.12
CA GLU A 498 13.20 -11.61 2.01
C GLU A 498 14.39 -11.59 1.00
N SER A 499 14.39 -10.67 0.03
CA SER A 499 15.37 -10.61 -1.07
C SER A 499 16.45 -9.53 -0.91
N ALA A 500 16.45 -8.80 0.20
CA ALA A 500 17.56 -7.92 0.57
C ALA A 500 18.83 -8.78 0.78
N PRO A 501 19.82 -8.73 -0.13
CA PRO A 501 21.09 -9.40 0.11
C PRO A 501 21.82 -8.67 1.23
N GLU A 502 22.54 -9.39 2.08
CA GLU A 502 23.65 -8.86 2.87
C GLU A 502 24.53 -7.97 1.99
N ARG A 503 24.31 -6.64 2.03
CA ARG A 503 25.20 -5.68 1.39
C ARG A 503 26.44 -5.61 2.25
N THR A 504 27.34 -6.56 2.02
CA THR A 504 28.73 -6.49 2.43
C THR A 504 29.30 -5.12 2.05
N ALA A 505 29.78 -4.43 3.08
CA ALA A 505 30.44 -3.16 2.98
C ALA A 505 31.65 -3.26 2.04
N ARG A 506 31.57 -2.67 0.85
CA ARG A 506 32.77 -2.17 0.15
C ARG A 506 32.44 -1.04 -0.82
N SER A 507 32.88 0.14 -0.37
CA SER A 507 33.25 1.33 -1.14
C SER A 507 32.13 2.10 -1.88
N LYS A 508 31.63 3.13 -1.21
CA LYS A 508 31.49 4.46 -1.83
C LYS A 508 32.00 5.53 -0.85
N LYS A 509 33.29 5.88 -0.98
CA LYS A 509 33.78 7.18 -0.54
C LYS A 509 33.16 8.24 -1.46
N ARG A 510 32.27 9.08 -0.94
CA ARG A 510 32.15 10.47 -1.38
C ARG A 510 31.41 11.31 -0.33
N ASN A 511 32.12 12.35 0.11
CA ASN A 511 31.77 13.36 1.10
C ASN A 511 30.34 13.91 1.00
N GLU A 512 29.53 13.69 2.05
CA GLU A 512 28.45 14.59 2.49
C GLU A 512 28.41 14.59 4.04
N LYS A 513 27.89 15.67 4.62
CA LYS A 513 27.95 16.03 6.04
C LYS A 513 27.58 14.88 6.99
N LYS A 514 28.37 14.75 8.07
CA LYS A 514 28.31 13.72 9.11
C LYS A 514 26.89 13.60 9.72
N GLU A 515 26.06 12.71 9.18
CA GLU A 515 24.89 12.19 9.90
C GLU A 515 25.37 11.44 11.14
N ALA A 516 24.62 11.53 12.24
CA ALA A 516 24.94 10.81 13.47
C ALA A 516 25.02 9.31 13.18
N MET A 517 26.16 8.70 13.51
CA MET A 517 26.43 7.28 13.24
C MET A 517 25.55 6.32 14.07
N HIS A 518 25.00 6.81 15.19
CA HIS A 518 24.18 6.02 16.10
C HIS A 518 22.95 6.79 16.60
N TYR A 519 21.83 6.08 16.73
CA TYR A 519 20.60 6.55 17.34
C TYR A 519 20.39 5.89 18.69
N LEU A 520 19.69 6.57 19.59
CA LEU A 520 19.37 6.08 20.94
C LEU A 520 17.88 6.01 21.20
N SER A 521 17.50 5.09 22.08
CA SER A 521 16.20 5.05 22.74
C SER A 521 16.37 4.48 24.15
N HIS A 522 15.38 4.70 25.00
CA HIS A 522 15.38 4.25 26.39
C HIS A 522 14.21 3.31 26.64
N TYR A 523 14.42 2.33 27.53
CA TYR A 523 13.41 1.37 27.96
C TYR A 523 13.46 1.25 29.47
N GLU A 524 12.30 1.38 30.13
CA GLU A 524 12.19 1.18 31.59
C GLU A 524 11.85 -0.27 31.87
N SER A 525 12.81 -1.04 32.38
CA SER A 525 12.58 -2.43 32.76
C SER A 525 12.32 -2.58 34.26
N PRO A 526 11.70 -3.70 34.69
CA PRO A 526 11.57 -4.03 36.11
C PRO A 526 12.92 -4.20 36.86
N LEU A 527 14.05 -4.32 36.15
CA LEU A 527 15.40 -4.52 36.70
C LEU A 527 16.30 -3.27 36.54
N GLY A 528 15.72 -2.13 36.16
CA GLY A 528 16.37 -0.84 35.98
C GLY A 528 16.25 -0.29 34.55
N ALA A 529 16.55 0.99 34.37
CA ALA A 529 16.56 1.64 33.07
C ALA A 529 17.56 0.97 32.12
N MET A 530 17.19 0.91 30.83
CA MET A 530 18.00 0.35 29.78
C MET A 530 18.15 1.34 28.63
N THR A 531 19.34 1.34 28.02
CA THR A 531 19.64 2.12 26.81
C THR A 531 19.73 1.19 25.61
N MET A 532 19.05 1.57 24.53
CA MET A 532 19.10 0.91 23.22
C MET A 532 19.89 1.79 22.23
N ALA A 533 20.77 1.17 21.44
CA ALA A 533 21.51 1.82 20.36
C ALA A 533 21.26 1.16 19.01
N SER A 534 21.22 1.96 17.96
CA SER A 534 21.04 1.48 16.59
C SER A 534 21.87 2.28 15.58
N ASP A 535 22.29 1.64 14.50
CA ASP A 535 22.85 2.30 13.30
C ASP A 535 21.76 2.83 12.35
N GLY A 536 20.48 2.74 12.75
CA GLY A 536 19.31 3.13 11.97
C GLY A 536 18.50 1.94 11.45
N GLU A 537 19.11 0.76 11.33
CA GLU A 537 18.47 -0.45 10.80
C GLU A 537 18.56 -1.63 11.78
N TYR A 538 19.71 -1.82 12.43
CA TYR A 538 19.98 -2.91 13.37
C TYR A 538 20.15 -2.37 14.79
N LEU A 539 19.79 -3.18 15.76
CA LEU A 539 20.14 -2.96 17.16
C LEU A 539 21.63 -3.28 17.29
N THR A 540 22.43 -2.27 17.63
CA THR A 540 23.88 -2.40 17.82
C THR A 540 24.24 -2.47 19.30
N GLY A 541 23.32 -2.10 20.19
CA GLY A 541 23.52 -2.21 21.62
C GLY A 541 22.23 -2.19 22.44
N LEU A 542 22.28 -2.86 23.57
CA LEU A 542 21.25 -2.95 24.60
C LEU A 542 21.93 -3.22 25.94
N TRP A 543 21.84 -2.26 26.85
CA TRP A 543 22.52 -2.30 28.15
C TRP A 543 21.56 -1.88 29.25
N PHE A 544 21.72 -2.45 30.44
CA PHE A 544 21.27 -1.78 31.66
C PHE A 544 22.16 -0.56 31.90
N ASP A 545 21.54 0.56 32.24
CA ASP A 545 22.27 1.79 32.53
C ASP A 545 23.24 1.55 33.71
N GLY A 546 24.52 1.88 33.49
CA GLY A 546 25.59 1.67 34.46
C GLY A 546 26.21 0.25 34.49
N GLN A 547 25.85 -0.64 33.55
CA GLN A 547 26.48 -1.96 33.47
C GLN A 547 27.96 -1.91 33.00
N LYS A 548 28.70 -2.99 33.22
CA LYS A 548 30.08 -3.12 32.70
C LYS A 548 30.06 -3.10 31.16
N TYR A 549 30.81 -2.17 30.56
CA TYR A 549 30.79 -1.84 29.12
C TYR A 549 29.49 -1.18 28.62
N ASP A 550 28.79 -0.42 29.47
CA ASP A 550 27.65 0.41 29.08
C ASP A 550 28.01 1.32 27.89
N ARG A 551 27.08 1.40 26.91
CA ARG A 551 27.18 2.21 25.68
C ARG A 551 28.46 1.98 24.86
N SER A 552 29.08 0.79 24.95
CA SER A 552 30.37 0.49 24.32
C SER A 552 30.42 0.59 22.80
N THR A 553 29.27 0.64 22.12
CA THR A 553 29.17 0.73 20.66
C THR A 553 28.76 2.13 20.18
N ILE A 554 28.83 3.14 21.04
CA ILE A 554 28.43 4.51 20.72
C ILE A 554 29.64 5.43 20.88
N ASP A 555 30.03 6.10 19.80
CA ASP A 555 30.88 7.28 19.85
C ASP A 555 29.97 8.49 20.15
N GLY A 556 30.39 9.43 21.01
CA GLY A 556 29.56 10.47 21.68
C GLY A 556 28.71 11.44 20.83
N ASP A 557 28.53 11.19 19.52
CA ASP A 557 27.68 11.91 18.56
C ASP A 557 26.28 11.27 18.36
N ALA A 558 25.77 10.47 19.31
CA ALA A 558 24.51 9.75 19.14
C ALA A 558 23.25 10.60 19.36
N VAL A 559 22.20 10.34 18.57
CA VAL A 559 20.96 11.14 18.56
C VAL A 559 19.78 10.34 19.10
N LEU A 560 19.03 10.92 20.03
CA LEU A 560 17.80 10.32 20.55
C LEU A 560 16.73 10.24 19.44
N LYS A 561 16.31 9.03 19.08
CA LYS A 561 15.28 8.77 18.06
C LYS A 561 14.43 7.56 18.48
N PRO A 562 13.53 7.72 19.46
CA PRO A 562 12.95 6.61 20.21
C PRO A 562 12.03 5.71 19.38
N TYR A 563 11.51 6.21 18.25
CA TYR A 563 10.52 5.52 17.42
C TYR A 563 11.10 4.86 16.16
N LEU A 564 12.38 4.51 16.14
CA LEU A 564 12.94 3.69 15.06
C LEU A 564 12.27 2.30 15.05
N PRO A 565 12.01 1.70 13.86
CA PRO A 565 11.38 0.38 13.76
C PRO A 565 12.09 -0.69 14.59
N VAL A 566 13.42 -0.66 14.65
CA VAL A 566 14.20 -1.60 15.45
C VAL A 566 14.04 -1.40 16.95
N PHE A 567 13.89 -0.16 17.43
CA PHE A 567 13.60 0.12 18.84
C PHE A 567 12.18 -0.30 19.22
N LEU A 568 11.20 -0.11 18.34
CA LEU A 568 9.83 -0.57 18.58
C LEU A 568 9.76 -2.11 18.66
N ARG A 569 10.46 -2.82 17.76
CA ARG A 569 10.59 -4.28 17.83
C ARG A 569 11.33 -4.75 19.08
N THR A 570 12.37 -4.04 19.47
CA THR A 570 13.14 -4.34 20.69
C THR A 570 12.30 -4.10 21.95
N THR A 571 11.50 -3.02 21.98
CA THR A 571 10.55 -2.74 23.05
C THR A 571 9.51 -3.85 23.16
N GLN A 572 8.89 -4.26 22.05
CA GLN A 572 7.95 -5.38 22.04
C GLN A 572 8.60 -6.69 22.53
N TRP A 573 9.86 -6.93 22.13
CA TRP A 573 10.60 -8.09 22.60
C TRP A 573 10.83 -8.04 24.12
N LEU A 574 11.25 -6.88 24.64
CA LEU A 574 11.50 -6.66 26.06
C LEU A 574 10.22 -6.73 26.90
N ASP A 575 9.11 -6.20 26.41
CA ASP A 575 7.81 -6.26 27.08
C ASP A 575 7.40 -7.72 27.30
N THR A 576 7.39 -8.54 26.25
CA THR A 576 7.07 -9.97 26.36
C THR A 576 8.07 -10.71 27.27
N TYR A 577 9.36 -10.38 27.16
CA TYR A 577 10.41 -11.00 27.95
C TYR A 577 10.25 -10.72 29.45
N PHE A 578 10.01 -9.46 29.82
CA PHE A 578 9.86 -9.04 31.23
C PHE A 578 8.50 -9.45 31.83
N GLU A 579 7.53 -9.83 31.01
CA GLU A 579 6.32 -10.56 31.45
C GLU A 579 6.58 -12.03 31.79
N GLY A 580 7.80 -12.53 31.57
CA GLY A 580 8.20 -13.92 31.85
C GLY A 580 7.87 -14.92 30.74
N ALA A 581 7.60 -14.43 29.52
CA ALA A 581 7.31 -15.27 28.36
C ALA A 581 8.45 -15.27 27.33
N ASP A 582 8.59 -16.35 26.56
CA ASP A 582 9.50 -16.40 25.41
C ASP A 582 8.96 -15.48 24.30
N PRO A 583 9.70 -14.44 23.89
CA PRO A 583 9.24 -13.52 22.85
C PRO A 583 9.06 -14.16 21.46
N GLY A 584 9.65 -15.34 21.19
CA GLY A 584 9.44 -16.10 19.96
C GLY A 584 10.05 -15.51 18.69
N PHE A 585 10.77 -14.38 18.78
CA PHE A 585 11.55 -13.80 17.70
C PHE A 585 12.80 -13.08 18.23
N THR A 586 13.70 -12.65 17.35
CA THR A 586 14.86 -11.81 17.67
C THR A 586 14.77 -10.54 16.83
N PRO A 587 14.81 -9.33 17.41
CA PRO A 587 14.94 -8.09 16.63
C PRO A 587 16.18 -8.15 15.72
N PRO A 588 16.21 -7.39 14.61
CA PRO A 588 17.42 -7.35 13.78
C PRO A 588 18.57 -6.78 14.61
N ILE A 589 19.56 -7.61 14.90
CA ILE A 589 20.74 -7.25 15.68
C ILE A 589 21.99 -7.24 14.80
N ARG A 590 22.96 -6.40 15.15
CA ARG A 590 24.31 -6.44 14.58
C ARG A 590 25.31 -6.29 15.70
N VAL A 591 26.12 -7.33 15.92
CA VAL A 591 27.21 -7.33 16.88
C VAL A 591 28.51 -7.21 16.12
N GLU A 592 29.21 -6.08 16.27
CA GLU A 592 30.53 -5.91 15.67
C GLU A 592 31.62 -6.55 16.56
N GLY A 593 32.52 -7.30 15.95
CA GLY A 593 33.60 -7.97 16.69
C GLY A 593 34.52 -8.76 15.77
N SER A 594 35.47 -9.48 16.37
CA SER A 594 36.25 -10.47 15.62
C SER A 594 35.38 -11.67 15.27
N ASP A 595 35.77 -12.43 14.24
CA ASP A 595 35.11 -13.70 13.83
C ASP A 595 34.86 -14.64 15.03
N PHE A 596 35.78 -14.63 16.01
CA PHE A 596 35.63 -15.38 17.26
C PHE A 596 34.44 -14.91 18.10
N ARG A 597 34.25 -13.59 18.26
CA ARG A 597 33.12 -13.01 19.02
C ARG A 597 31.79 -13.22 18.30
N GLU A 598 31.77 -13.08 16.98
CA GLU A 598 30.58 -13.38 16.17
C GLU A 598 30.16 -14.84 16.32
N MET A 599 31.13 -15.76 16.31
CA MET A 599 30.86 -17.18 16.52
C MET A 599 30.32 -17.48 17.92
N VAL A 600 30.93 -16.92 18.97
CA VAL A 600 30.43 -17.06 20.34
C VAL A 600 29.02 -16.48 20.49
N THR A 601 28.73 -15.34 19.85
CA THR A 601 27.40 -14.71 19.80
C THR A 601 26.37 -15.62 19.12
N SER A 602 26.71 -16.20 17.97
CA SER A 602 25.87 -17.18 17.27
C SER A 602 25.55 -18.40 18.14
N ILE A 603 26.51 -18.88 18.93
CA ILE A 603 26.28 -20.00 19.84
C ILE A 603 25.38 -19.57 21.00
N MET A 604 25.58 -18.39 21.60
CA MET A 604 24.71 -17.88 22.66
C MET A 604 23.26 -17.71 22.19
N LEU A 605 23.02 -17.20 20.99
CA LEU A 605 21.67 -17.07 20.41
C LEU A 605 20.96 -18.42 20.24
N SER A 606 21.70 -19.53 20.20
CA SER A 606 21.11 -20.87 20.14
C SER A 606 20.69 -21.43 21.50
N ILE A 607 20.99 -20.75 22.61
CA ILE A 607 20.60 -21.17 23.97
C ILE A 607 19.12 -20.82 24.20
N PRO A 608 18.20 -21.80 24.29
CA PRO A 608 16.77 -21.55 24.42
C PRO A 608 16.39 -20.81 25.70
N PHE A 609 15.25 -20.11 25.67
CA PHE A 609 14.62 -19.52 26.85
C PHE A 609 14.39 -20.57 27.95
N GLY A 610 14.69 -20.23 29.20
CA GLY A 610 14.52 -21.13 30.34
C GLY A 610 15.58 -22.23 30.46
N THR A 611 16.65 -22.15 29.68
CA THR A 611 17.77 -23.12 29.73
C THR A 611 19.11 -22.41 29.88
N THR A 612 20.10 -23.13 30.42
CA THR A 612 21.46 -22.61 30.60
C THR A 612 22.48 -23.41 29.81
N SER A 613 23.57 -22.76 29.41
CA SER A 613 24.76 -23.41 28.86
C SER A 613 25.98 -23.05 29.71
N THR A 614 27.03 -23.87 29.67
CA THR A 614 28.28 -23.60 30.39
C THR A 614 29.33 -22.98 29.47
N TYR A 615 30.24 -22.18 30.03
CA TYR A 615 31.41 -21.67 29.27
C TYR A 615 32.20 -22.80 28.59
N ALA A 616 32.30 -23.97 29.23
CA ALA A 616 32.97 -25.14 28.66
C ALA A 616 32.22 -25.73 27.46
N GLN A 617 30.88 -25.79 27.49
CA GLN A 617 30.07 -26.25 26.35
C GLN A 617 30.18 -25.30 25.16
N ILE A 618 30.13 -23.98 25.41
CA ILE A 618 30.33 -22.99 24.35
C ILE A 618 31.75 -23.12 23.77
N ALA A 619 32.77 -23.29 24.62
CA ALA A 619 34.14 -23.50 24.16
C ALA A 619 34.27 -24.77 23.29
N ALA A 620 33.68 -25.88 23.71
CA ALA A 620 33.67 -27.12 22.94
C ALA A 620 32.99 -26.93 21.57
N GLU A 621 31.88 -26.19 21.52
CA GLU A 621 31.16 -25.89 20.27
C GLU A 621 31.99 -24.97 19.35
N VAL A 622 32.69 -23.98 19.89
CA VAL A 622 33.63 -23.15 19.11
C VAL A 622 34.78 -24.00 18.56
N ALA A 623 35.37 -24.88 19.38
CA ALA A 623 36.45 -25.78 18.94
C ALA A 623 35.98 -26.65 17.76
N ARG A 624 34.77 -27.22 17.88
CA ARG A 624 34.12 -28.01 16.85
C ARG A 624 33.90 -27.23 15.55
N ARG A 625 33.37 -26.01 15.61
CA ARG A 625 33.12 -25.15 14.43
C ARG A 625 34.40 -24.67 13.76
N THR A 626 35.48 -24.50 14.51
CA THR A 626 36.77 -24.00 14.01
C THR A 626 37.74 -25.12 13.60
N GLY A 627 37.36 -26.39 13.78
CA GLY A 627 38.23 -27.53 13.51
C GLY A 627 39.45 -27.62 14.43
N ARG A 628 39.38 -27.01 15.63
CA ARG A 628 40.44 -27.05 16.63
C ARG A 628 40.17 -28.17 17.63
N GLU A 629 41.22 -28.79 18.16
CA GLU A 629 41.07 -29.84 19.18
C GLU A 629 40.44 -29.30 20.47
N GLN A 630 40.78 -28.06 20.86
CA GLN A 630 40.32 -27.46 22.12
C GLN A 630 40.14 -25.93 21.97
N MET A 631 39.31 -25.34 22.83
CA MET A 631 39.13 -23.89 22.97
C MET A 631 39.10 -23.50 24.45
N SER A 632 39.65 -22.33 24.77
CA SER A 632 39.71 -21.83 26.15
C SER A 632 38.35 -21.30 26.61
N ALA A 633 37.81 -21.88 27.69
CA ALA A 633 36.62 -21.36 28.37
C ALA A 633 36.81 -19.94 28.91
N GLN A 634 38.05 -19.56 29.25
CA GLN A 634 38.39 -18.19 29.67
C GLN A 634 38.30 -17.20 28.49
N ALA A 635 38.75 -17.60 27.30
CA ALA A 635 38.61 -16.78 26.09
C ALA A 635 37.14 -16.58 25.70
N VAL A 636 36.33 -17.64 25.81
CA VAL A 636 34.87 -17.57 25.65
C VAL A 636 34.27 -16.64 26.71
N GLY A 637 34.69 -16.75 27.97
CA GLY A 637 34.24 -15.84 29.04
C GLY A 637 34.53 -14.36 28.72
N GLY A 638 35.70 -14.08 28.14
CA GLY A 638 36.04 -12.76 27.64
C GLY A 638 35.10 -12.26 26.53
N ALA A 639 34.71 -13.13 25.59
CA ALA A 639 33.77 -12.79 24.52
C ALA A 639 32.33 -12.58 25.03
N VAL A 640 31.84 -13.48 25.90
CA VAL A 640 30.52 -13.38 26.53
C VAL A 640 30.39 -12.08 27.34
N GLY A 641 31.45 -11.68 28.05
CA GLY A 641 31.48 -10.46 28.85
C GLY A 641 31.46 -9.16 28.05
N HIS A 642 31.83 -9.17 26.76
CA HIS A 642 31.79 -8.01 25.87
C HIS A 642 30.56 -8.00 24.96
N ASN A 643 29.49 -8.70 25.34
CA ASN A 643 28.24 -8.68 24.60
C ASN A 643 27.60 -7.28 24.70
N PRO A 644 27.44 -6.54 23.59
CA PRO A 644 26.84 -5.22 23.63
C PRO A 644 25.30 -5.26 23.62
N ILE A 645 24.67 -6.42 23.37
CA ILE A 645 23.22 -6.56 23.25
C ILE A 645 22.71 -7.54 24.32
N THR A 646 22.67 -7.05 25.55
CA THR A 646 22.28 -7.83 26.73
C THR A 646 20.84 -8.35 26.60
N LEU A 647 20.52 -9.49 27.23
CA LEU A 647 19.23 -10.21 27.16
C LEU A 647 18.95 -10.89 25.81
N ILE A 648 18.95 -10.13 24.71
CA ILE A 648 18.64 -10.66 23.36
C ILE A 648 19.75 -11.61 22.89
N VAL A 649 21.01 -11.22 23.08
CA VAL A 649 22.11 -12.18 23.08
C VAL A 649 22.25 -12.67 24.52
N PRO A 650 21.84 -13.91 24.85
CA PRO A 650 21.49 -14.29 26.22
C PRO A 650 22.71 -14.67 27.06
N CYS A 651 23.60 -13.70 27.31
CA CYS A 651 24.81 -13.90 28.11
C CYS A 651 24.51 -14.24 29.59
N HIS A 652 23.33 -13.90 30.11
CA HIS A 652 22.87 -14.30 31.45
C HIS A 652 22.59 -15.80 31.57
N ARG A 653 22.32 -16.52 30.46
CA ARG A 653 22.13 -17.98 30.43
C ARG A 653 23.44 -18.78 30.47
N VAL A 654 24.59 -18.10 30.43
CA VAL A 654 25.91 -18.75 30.43
C VAL A 654 26.45 -18.86 31.86
N VAL A 655 26.65 -20.08 32.36
CA VAL A 655 27.07 -20.37 33.75
C VAL A 655 28.41 -21.10 33.80
N ALA A 656 29.01 -21.21 34.98
CA ALA A 656 30.23 -22.00 35.16
C ALA A 656 29.94 -23.51 35.01
N THR A 657 30.97 -24.30 34.69
CA THR A 657 30.85 -25.76 34.52
C THR A 657 30.30 -26.48 35.76
N ASN A 658 30.55 -25.93 36.96
CA ASN A 658 30.04 -26.44 38.23
C ASN A 658 28.64 -25.88 38.59
N GLY A 659 27.95 -25.21 37.66
CA GLY A 659 26.65 -24.57 37.90
C GLY A 659 26.71 -23.21 38.58
N SER A 660 27.83 -22.79 39.18
CA SER A 660 27.87 -21.48 39.86
C SER A 660 27.62 -20.30 38.91
N LEU A 661 26.84 -19.32 39.38
CA LEU A 661 26.69 -18.04 38.68
C LEU A 661 28.02 -17.30 38.77
N ARG A 662 28.62 -16.98 37.62
CA ARG A 662 29.81 -16.14 37.55
C ARG A 662 29.57 -14.96 36.61
N GLY A 663 30.19 -13.83 36.94
CA GLY A 663 30.39 -12.63 36.13
C GLY A 663 29.32 -12.34 35.07
N TYR A 664 28.52 -11.30 35.29
CA TYR A 664 27.56 -10.77 34.34
C TYR A 664 27.76 -9.26 34.21
N ALA A 665 27.75 -8.74 32.98
CA ALA A 665 28.01 -7.32 32.75
C ALA A 665 27.01 -6.43 33.50
N GLY A 666 25.75 -6.85 33.58
CA GLY A 666 24.68 -6.18 34.34
C GLY A 666 24.64 -6.49 35.84
N GLY A 667 25.64 -7.17 36.41
CA GLY A 667 25.68 -7.55 37.84
C GLY A 667 25.01 -8.90 38.17
N VAL A 668 25.61 -9.66 39.09
CA VAL A 668 25.17 -11.03 39.38
C VAL A 668 23.74 -11.10 39.92
N ASP A 669 23.31 -10.10 40.70
CA ASP A 669 21.93 -9.99 41.22
C ASP A 669 20.88 -9.93 40.08
N ARG A 670 21.15 -9.16 39.00
CA ARG A 670 20.27 -9.12 37.82
C ARG A 670 20.24 -10.45 37.10
N LYS A 671 21.39 -11.14 36.98
CA LYS A 671 21.48 -12.46 36.34
C LYS A 671 20.64 -13.49 37.07
N GLU A 672 20.66 -13.50 38.40
CA GLU A 672 19.83 -14.37 39.22
C GLU A 672 18.34 -14.13 38.91
N ARG A 673 17.90 -12.87 38.95
CA ARG A 673 16.50 -12.51 38.71
C ARG A 673 16.02 -12.81 37.29
N LEU A 674 16.88 -12.64 36.29
CA LEU A 674 16.58 -12.99 34.91
C LEU A 674 16.39 -14.49 34.74
N LEU A 675 17.24 -15.32 35.35
CA LEU A 675 17.11 -16.78 35.28
C LEU A 675 15.84 -17.28 35.99
N GLU A 676 15.50 -16.71 37.15
CA GLU A 676 14.22 -16.98 37.83
C GLU A 676 13.01 -16.65 36.95
N MET A 677 13.05 -15.50 36.28
CA MET A 677 11.99 -15.03 35.39
C MET A 677 11.78 -15.97 34.20
N GLU A 678 12.85 -16.58 33.70
CA GLU A 678 12.78 -17.61 32.66
C GLU A 678 12.40 -19.01 33.18
N GLY A 679 12.16 -19.16 34.49
CA GLY A 679 11.77 -20.42 35.10
C GLY A 679 12.92 -21.41 35.32
N VAL A 680 14.17 -20.95 35.34
CA VAL A 680 15.35 -21.80 35.61
C VAL A 680 15.38 -22.19 37.10
N ASN A 681 15.63 -23.46 37.39
CA ASN A 681 15.75 -23.93 38.77
C ASN A 681 17.06 -23.44 39.43
N MET A 682 16.93 -22.48 40.34
CA MET A 682 18.06 -21.83 41.01
C MET A 682 18.74 -22.70 42.08
N ALA A 683 18.11 -23.79 42.55
CA ALA A 683 18.65 -24.62 43.64
C ALA A 683 20.02 -25.26 43.31
N GLY A 684 20.39 -25.35 42.03
CA GLY A 684 21.68 -25.88 41.55
C GLY A 684 22.71 -24.83 41.13
N LEU A 685 22.43 -23.53 41.28
CA LEU A 685 23.25 -22.43 40.76
C LEU A 685 23.75 -21.51 41.89
N PRO A 686 24.69 -21.96 42.75
CA PRO A 686 25.12 -21.16 43.89
C PRO A 686 25.81 -19.87 43.44
N THR A 687 25.42 -18.74 44.05
CA THR A 687 26.05 -17.44 43.88
C THR A 687 27.33 -17.39 44.73
N PRO A 688 28.53 -17.18 44.15
CA PRO A 688 29.75 -17.07 44.93
C PRO A 688 29.73 -15.80 45.80
N PRO A 689 30.28 -15.84 47.02
CA PRO A 689 30.39 -14.65 47.87
C PRO A 689 31.27 -13.60 47.17
N THR A 690 30.65 -12.48 46.80
CA THR A 690 31.20 -11.21 46.27
C THR A 690 32.64 -11.26 45.76
N ALA A 691 32.81 -11.36 44.44
CA ALA A 691 34.08 -11.15 43.78
C ALA A 691 34.03 -9.82 43.00
N ASP A 692 34.32 -8.73 43.72
CA ASP A 692 34.74 -7.41 43.23
C ASP A 692 34.20 -7.03 41.83
N ASP A 693 32.88 -6.88 41.78
CA ASP A 693 32.12 -6.35 40.66
C ASP A 693 32.44 -4.86 40.50
N GLY A 694 33.56 -4.55 39.85
CA GLY A 694 34.04 -3.17 39.61
C GLY A 694 33.06 -2.27 38.86
N GLY A 695 32.06 -1.73 39.57
CA GLY A 695 31.05 -0.81 39.06
C GLY A 695 30.01 -0.41 40.10
N GLY A 696 30.36 0.54 40.98
CA GLY A 696 29.49 1.64 41.45
C GLY A 696 28.29 1.35 42.36
N THR A 697 28.55 1.42 43.67
CA THR A 697 27.70 1.95 44.78
C THR A 697 26.20 1.64 44.84
N ARG A 698 25.84 0.84 45.86
CA ARG A 698 24.54 0.86 46.55
C ARG A 698 24.38 2.20 47.28
N GLU A 699 23.43 3.01 46.84
CA GLU A 699 22.65 3.96 47.66
C GLU A 699 21.25 4.14 47.06
#